data_AF-A0A8S2QD50-F1
#
_entry.id   AF-A0A8S2QD50-F1
#
_cell.length_a   1.000
_cell.length_b   1.000
_cell.length_c   1.000
_cell.angle_alpha   90.00
_cell.angle_beta   90.00
_cell.angle_gamma   90.00
#
_symmetry.space_group_name_H-M   'P 1'
#
loop_
_entity.id
_entity.type
_entity.pdbx_description
1 polymer ?
#
loop_
_entity_poly.entity_id
_entity_poly.type
_entity_poly.pdbx_seq_one_letter_code
_entity_poly.pdbx_strand_id
1 'polypeptide(L)'
;AERFMFEGKEIVLKPSCAVFITMNPGYAGRTELPDNLKALFRPVAMMVPDYGLIAENSLFSFGFSDAKPLAKKIVQTFKLSSEQLSSQDHYDFGMRAVKSVISAAGNLKRQYSVMNEDLICLRAIRDVNIPKFLQDDLKLFTGIVSDLFPKIKEEPIDYEILEEGLRHACKQLKIKDVPGFLLKCIQLFETTIVRHGLMLVGPTGSGKTKSYESLQLAMTHMKGKINPAGSPFKPVHTYVLNPKSITMGQLYGAFDDLTHEWTDGILSTLMRHGVAAENDDKRWYIFDGPVDAVWIENMNTVLDDNKKLCLSSGEIIKMTDAMTMMFEVADLSQASPATVSRCGMVYLEPSILGLEPFVECWMKLLPDPVFKHYDTIKQLFDNYLEPSIKFIRKNVKEIIPTYDSNLTFSLLKMLDCFIYPFRPRESDKQAPPEAMERVGELIEPWFIFSLIWSVGASCDNDSRRKFSEWLKKKFEHNPLKLAIPDEGVVYDYVFDDGGIVAPTEEQKAEDEGNEENKKRRPRWKHWLADYPPYQISNDAKYSDILVPTIDNIRNAYVIEMLLRMDRPVLCVGPTGTSKTLTVADKLMRSMPKEFSPEFIVFSAKTNANQTQDLIDSKLDKRRRGIFGPPLGKVFLFFIDDLNMPALETYGAQPPIELIRQYLDFKGWYDRKVVGEFRTLVDINFVCAMGPPGGGRNPVTPRLTRHFNFVSFTELENDSMKKIFSTIFNWWSRQNEFLLNLSDKLIMSSIDVYKTVCSSLLPTPSKSHYTFNLRDLSKVFQGMLMVESKKVDTVEHLLRLWYHENCRVFQDRLINDEDRNWFRSLLGEHVVADFNINFDEVIKEPVLYGDFVSTGSDKSYQEIIDLVLMKKRLDDYLEEYNQVNVAKMNLVLFMDAMKHIARIIRVIKQPLGNSLLLGVGGSGRQSLTRLAAFM
;
A
#
# COMPACT_ATOMS: atom_id res chain seq x y z
N ALA A 1 38.74 -13.05 51.61
CA ALA A 1 38.79 -14.36 50.92
C ALA A 1 39.54 -14.17 49.60
N GLU A 2 40.61 -14.93 49.37
CA GLU A 2 41.39 -14.86 48.11
C GLU A 2 40.73 -15.61 46.96
N ARG A 3 39.75 -16.47 47.27
CA ARG A 3 38.94 -17.20 46.29
C ARG A 3 37.46 -17.08 46.69
N PHE A 4 36.58 -17.14 45.69
CA PHE A 4 35.14 -17.14 45.92
C PHE A 4 34.44 -18.09 44.94
N MET A 5 33.23 -18.51 45.32
CA MET A 5 32.41 -19.41 44.53
C MET A 5 31.62 -18.62 43.48
N PHE A 6 31.84 -18.90 42.20
CA PHE A 6 31.12 -18.29 41.08
C PHE A 6 30.60 -19.40 40.15
N GLU A 7 29.28 -19.49 39.99
CA GLU A 7 28.60 -20.53 39.19
C GLU A 7 29.10 -21.96 39.50
N GLY A 8 29.32 -22.26 40.79
CA GLY A 8 29.81 -23.58 41.24
C GLY A 8 31.30 -23.84 41.03
N LYS A 9 32.09 -22.86 40.54
CA LYS A 9 33.55 -22.96 40.39
C LYS A 9 34.30 -21.98 41.29
N GLU A 10 35.36 -22.47 41.94
CA GLU A 10 36.10 -21.70 42.94
C GLU A 10 37.20 -20.88 42.25
N ILE A 11 36.93 -19.59 42.07
CA ILE A 11 37.78 -18.66 41.31
C ILE A 11 38.54 -17.71 42.22
N VAL A 12 39.73 -17.29 41.78
CA VAL A 12 40.58 -16.35 42.52
C VAL A 12 40.03 -14.92 42.40
N LEU A 13 39.91 -14.23 43.52
CA LEU A 13 39.49 -12.84 43.58
C LEU A 13 40.64 -11.93 43.10
N LYS A 14 40.41 -11.12 42.07
CA LYS A 14 41.36 -10.09 41.59
C LYS A 14 40.92 -8.72 42.10
N PRO A 15 41.63 -8.08 43.06
CA PRO A 15 41.24 -6.78 43.60
C PRO A 15 41.21 -5.63 42.56
N SER A 16 41.88 -5.80 41.43
CA SER A 16 41.86 -4.86 40.31
C SER A 16 40.63 -4.99 39.40
N CYS A 17 39.80 -6.01 39.58
CA CYS A 17 38.58 -6.20 38.82
C CYS A 17 37.50 -5.25 39.33
N ALA A 18 37.07 -4.31 38.48
CA ALA A 18 35.97 -3.40 38.75
C ALA A 18 34.94 -3.46 37.62
N VAL A 19 33.65 -3.31 37.97
CA VAL A 19 32.54 -3.29 37.01
C VAL A 19 31.96 -1.88 37.00
N PHE A 20 31.85 -1.30 35.81
CA PHE A 20 31.21 -0.01 35.58
C PHE A 20 30.00 -0.23 34.70
N ILE A 21 28.86 0.32 35.09
CA ILE A 21 27.64 0.27 34.30
C ILE A 21 27.29 1.69 33.84
N THR A 22 27.15 1.87 32.54
CA THR A 22 26.64 3.11 31.96
C THR A 22 25.13 3.02 31.79
N MET A 23 24.38 3.92 32.43
CA MET A 23 22.93 4.03 32.29
C MET A 23 22.59 5.30 31.52
N ASN A 24 21.68 5.20 30.55
CA ASN A 24 21.04 6.35 29.90
C ASN A 24 19.55 6.30 30.22
N PRO A 25 19.08 7.02 31.26
CA PRO A 25 17.66 7.04 31.62
C PRO A 25 16.81 7.53 30.44
N GLY A 26 15.68 6.85 30.17
CA GLY A 26 14.72 7.26 29.13
C GLY A 26 15.08 6.91 27.68
N TYR A 27 16.17 6.16 27.45
CA TYR A 27 16.49 5.64 26.11
C TYR A 27 15.58 4.46 25.73
N ALA A 28 14.83 4.59 24.63
CA ALA A 28 13.95 3.51 24.15
C ALA A 28 14.74 2.22 23.88
N GLY A 29 14.18 1.08 24.29
CA GLY A 29 14.80 -0.25 24.14
C GLY A 29 15.69 -0.70 25.30
N ARG A 30 15.91 0.14 26.32
CA ARG A 30 16.71 -0.23 27.52
C ARG A 30 15.83 -0.36 28.75
N THR A 31 16.04 -1.43 29.52
CA THR A 31 15.41 -1.62 30.83
C THR A 31 16.23 -0.94 31.92
N GLU A 32 15.55 -0.37 32.91
CA GLU A 32 16.23 0.12 34.11
C GLU A 32 16.85 -1.04 34.89
N LEU A 33 17.96 -0.76 35.58
CA LEU A 33 18.56 -1.74 36.48
C LEU A 33 17.62 -2.00 37.66
N PRO A 34 17.39 -3.27 38.04
CA PRO A 34 16.65 -3.61 39.24
C PRO A 34 17.25 -2.94 40.49
N ASP A 35 16.41 -2.53 41.44
CA ASP A 35 16.85 -1.73 42.60
C ASP A 35 17.90 -2.44 43.47
N ASN A 36 17.79 -3.76 43.59
CA ASN A 36 18.77 -4.59 44.31
C ASN A 36 20.16 -4.52 43.66
N LEU A 37 20.24 -4.48 42.34
CA LEU A 37 21.48 -4.34 41.61
C LEU A 37 21.98 -2.91 41.68
N LYS A 38 21.09 -1.92 41.55
CA LYS A 38 21.40 -0.49 41.64
C LYS A 38 22.05 -0.12 42.99
N ALA A 39 21.61 -0.73 44.08
CA ALA A 39 22.19 -0.54 45.42
C ALA A 39 23.66 -0.99 45.55
N LEU A 40 24.14 -1.86 44.66
CA LEU A 40 25.53 -2.33 44.64
C LEU A 40 26.49 -1.35 43.95
N PHE A 41 25.97 -0.32 43.25
CA PHE A 41 26.78 0.64 42.50
C PHE A 41 26.72 2.04 43.10
N ARG A 42 27.83 2.78 42.98
CA ARG A 42 27.88 4.21 43.30
C ARG A 42 27.48 5.03 42.06
N PRO A 43 26.46 5.90 42.13
CA PRO A 43 26.09 6.73 40.99
C PRO A 43 27.14 7.81 40.73
N VAL A 44 27.46 8.02 39.46
CA VAL A 44 28.34 9.10 38.96
C VAL A 44 27.58 9.83 37.86
N ALA A 45 27.31 11.12 38.06
CA ALA A 45 26.58 11.93 37.08
C ALA A 45 27.56 12.59 36.09
N MET A 46 27.41 12.27 34.81
CA MET A 46 28.11 12.94 33.71
C MET A 46 27.06 13.71 32.88
N MET A 47 26.90 15.01 33.16
CA MET A 47 25.77 15.80 32.63
C MET A 47 26.01 16.28 31.19
N VAL A 48 26.99 17.16 30.96
CA VAL A 48 27.28 17.74 29.63
C VAL A 48 28.79 17.91 29.48
N PRO A 49 29.42 17.38 28.42
CA PRO A 49 30.83 17.62 28.16
C PRO A 49 31.06 19.02 27.58
N ASP A 50 32.22 19.62 27.83
CA ASP A 50 32.59 20.91 27.24
C ASP A 50 32.98 20.74 25.77
N TYR A 51 32.06 21.09 24.86
CA TYR A 51 32.28 20.93 23.42
C TYR A 51 33.43 21.83 22.91
N GLY A 52 33.62 23.00 23.51
CA GLY A 52 34.65 23.96 23.10
C GLY A 52 36.04 23.44 23.38
N LEU A 53 36.28 22.96 24.60
CA LEU A 53 37.57 22.40 25.00
C LEU A 53 37.92 21.14 24.20
N ILE A 54 36.94 20.26 23.96
CA ILE A 54 37.15 19.04 23.16
C ILE A 54 37.47 19.41 21.70
N ALA A 55 36.75 20.36 21.12
CA ALA A 55 36.98 20.82 19.76
C ALA A 55 38.36 21.48 19.59
N GLU A 56 38.77 22.32 20.53
CA GLU A 56 40.08 22.97 20.55
C GLU A 56 41.23 21.95 20.57
N ASN A 57 41.20 21.02 21.53
CA ASN A 57 42.22 19.98 21.66
C ASN A 57 42.27 19.06 20.42
N SER A 58 41.11 18.75 19.85
CA SER A 58 41.02 17.90 18.67
C SER A 58 41.58 18.59 17.43
N LEU A 59 41.22 19.85 17.18
CA LEU A 59 41.78 20.64 16.08
C LEU A 59 43.30 20.81 16.23
N PHE A 60 43.78 21.07 17.44
CA PHE A 60 45.22 21.16 17.71
C PHE A 60 45.94 19.84 17.36
N SER A 61 45.34 18.68 17.69
CA SER A 61 45.89 17.37 17.33
C SER A 61 45.97 17.12 15.82
N PHE A 62 45.16 17.83 15.01
CA PHE A 62 45.21 17.80 13.55
C PHE A 62 46.17 18.83 12.93
N GLY A 63 46.87 19.62 13.75
CA GLY A 63 47.86 20.60 13.29
C GLY A 63 47.30 21.98 12.96
N PHE A 64 46.15 22.35 13.53
CA PHE A 64 45.61 23.71 13.43
C PHE A 64 46.34 24.64 14.39
N SER A 65 46.77 25.80 13.88
CA SER A 65 47.43 26.84 14.68
C SER A 65 46.41 27.72 15.40
N ASP A 66 45.30 28.04 14.74
CA ASP A 66 44.21 28.89 15.26
C ASP A 66 43.04 28.05 15.82
N ALA A 67 43.36 26.93 16.48
CA ALA A 67 42.38 25.96 16.96
C ALA A 67 41.31 26.55 17.91
N LYS A 68 41.70 27.47 18.81
CA LYS A 68 40.81 28.06 19.82
C LYS A 68 39.69 28.94 19.24
N PRO A 69 39.96 29.94 18.38
CA PRO A 69 38.89 30.72 17.74
C PRO A 69 38.03 29.85 16.81
N LEU A 70 38.63 28.89 16.08
CA LEU A 70 37.89 27.97 15.21
C LEU A 70 36.93 27.06 15.99
N ALA A 71 37.38 26.50 17.11
CA ALA A 71 36.54 25.68 17.98
C ALA A 71 35.31 26.44 18.48
N LYS A 72 35.48 27.70 18.91
CA LYS A 72 34.34 28.56 19.31
C LYS A 72 33.36 28.80 18.17
N LYS A 73 33.85 29.06 16.94
CA LYS A 73 32.99 29.23 15.77
C LYS A 73 32.20 27.96 15.46
N ILE A 74 32.84 26.79 15.43
CA ILE A 74 32.17 25.50 15.19
C ILE A 74 31.06 25.28 16.21
N VAL A 75 31.37 25.39 17.51
CA VAL A 75 30.39 25.15 18.58
C VAL A 75 29.23 26.16 18.50
N GLN A 76 29.52 27.43 18.20
CA GLN A 76 28.49 28.45 18.03
C GLN A 76 27.61 28.20 16.81
N THR A 77 28.17 27.71 15.69
CA THR A 77 27.39 27.32 14.50
C THR A 77 26.37 26.24 14.86
N PHE A 78 26.79 25.18 15.57
CA PHE A 78 25.89 24.10 15.98
C PHE A 78 24.84 24.55 17.00
N LYS A 79 25.22 25.41 17.95
CA LYS A 79 24.29 25.99 18.92
C LYS A 79 23.21 26.83 18.24
N LEU A 80 23.60 27.79 17.39
CA LEU A 80 22.66 28.63 16.65
C LEU A 80 21.78 27.80 15.70
N SER A 81 22.36 26.79 15.05
CA SER A 81 21.61 25.88 14.18
C SER A 81 20.53 25.11 14.97
N SER A 82 20.85 24.66 16.20
CA SER A 82 19.86 23.98 17.05
C SER A 82 18.75 24.90 17.59
N GLU A 83 19.02 26.20 17.71
CA GLU A 83 18.07 27.19 18.23
C GLU A 83 17.20 27.84 17.12
N GLN A 84 17.72 27.94 15.89
CA GLN A 84 17.07 28.70 14.80
C GLN A 84 16.51 27.85 13.66
N LEU A 85 17.06 26.65 13.40
CA LEU A 85 16.56 25.79 12.33
C LEU A 85 15.29 25.04 12.76
N SER A 86 14.54 24.54 11.78
CA SER A 86 13.37 23.71 12.07
C SER A 86 13.74 22.41 12.83
N SER A 87 12.82 21.90 13.65
CA SER A 87 13.01 20.62 14.35
C SER A 87 12.71 19.45 13.40
N GLN A 88 13.70 18.59 13.16
CA GLN A 88 13.58 17.42 12.29
C GLN A 88 14.26 16.20 12.94
N ASP A 89 13.71 15.00 12.72
CA ASP A 89 14.24 13.74 13.31
C ASP A 89 15.67 13.40 12.86
N HIS A 90 16.07 13.89 11.69
CA HIS A 90 17.37 13.64 11.07
C HIS A 90 18.41 14.74 11.39
N TYR A 91 18.02 15.78 12.14
CA TYR A 91 18.94 16.83 12.56
C TYR A 91 19.70 16.39 13.83
N ASP A 92 21.02 16.40 13.74
CA ASP A 92 21.91 16.13 14.88
C ASP A 92 22.89 17.30 15.07
N PHE A 93 22.76 17.95 16.22
CA PHE A 93 23.64 19.03 16.67
C PHE A 93 24.47 18.64 17.90
N GLY A 94 24.55 17.34 18.22
CA GLY A 94 25.32 16.81 19.34
C GLY A 94 26.83 16.72 19.08
N MET A 95 27.57 16.29 20.10
CA MET A 95 29.04 16.22 20.05
C MET A 95 29.59 15.31 18.94
N ARG A 96 28.82 14.30 18.50
CA ARG A 96 29.24 13.41 17.40
C ARG A 96 29.22 14.12 16.05
N ALA A 97 28.22 14.97 15.79
CA ALA A 97 28.20 15.84 14.63
C ALA A 97 29.39 16.81 14.64
N VAL A 98 29.67 17.41 15.80
CA VAL A 98 30.85 18.28 16.01
C VAL A 98 32.17 17.52 15.73
N LYS A 99 32.35 16.33 16.30
CA LYS A 99 33.53 15.47 16.05
C LYS A 99 33.70 15.14 14.57
N SER A 100 32.60 14.97 13.84
CA SER A 100 32.63 14.64 12.41
C SER A 100 33.11 15.82 11.57
N VAL A 101 32.64 17.03 11.89
CA VAL A 101 33.15 18.26 11.25
C VAL A 101 34.64 18.43 11.54
N ILE A 102 35.08 18.21 12.79
CA ILE A 102 36.50 18.32 13.16
C ILE A 102 37.35 17.28 12.40
N SER A 103 36.86 16.04 12.29
CA SER A 103 37.57 14.98 11.56
C SER A 103 37.66 15.29 10.06
N ALA A 104 36.58 15.81 9.46
CA ALA A 104 36.57 16.29 8.08
C ALA A 104 37.56 17.44 7.88
N ALA A 105 37.55 18.45 8.77
CA ALA A 105 38.49 19.56 8.75
C ALA A 105 39.95 19.08 8.88
N GLY A 106 40.21 18.10 9.75
CA GLY A 106 41.53 17.49 9.92
C GLY A 106 42.02 16.77 8.65
N ASN A 107 41.14 16.03 7.98
CA ASN A 107 41.47 15.38 6.71
C ASN A 107 41.75 16.41 5.59
N LEU A 108 40.91 17.45 5.50
CA LEU A 108 41.12 18.56 4.56
C LEU A 108 42.43 19.31 4.84
N LYS A 109 42.80 19.52 6.12
CA LYS A 109 44.08 20.14 6.50
C LYS A 109 45.28 19.28 6.08
N ARG A 110 45.16 17.95 6.11
CA ARG A 110 46.22 17.05 5.61
C ARG A 110 46.35 17.09 4.08
N GLN A 111 45.23 17.21 3.37
CA GLN A 111 45.22 17.32 1.90
C GLN A 111 45.71 18.69 1.42
N TYR A 112 45.29 19.77 2.10
CA TYR A 112 45.57 21.16 1.74
C TYR A 112 46.30 21.88 2.88
N SER A 113 47.56 21.51 3.13
CA SER A 113 48.34 21.99 4.28
C SER A 113 48.53 23.51 4.35
N VAL A 114 48.58 24.17 3.18
CA VAL A 114 48.84 25.63 3.02
C VAL A 114 47.56 26.46 3.01
N MET A 115 46.39 25.85 2.87
CA MET A 115 45.12 26.59 2.78
C MET A 115 44.78 27.26 4.11
N ASN A 116 44.11 28.41 4.03
CA ASN A 116 43.64 29.15 5.21
C ASN A 116 42.78 28.26 6.11
N GLU A 117 43.09 28.21 7.41
CA GLU A 117 42.43 27.33 8.37
C GLU A 117 40.95 27.65 8.58
N ASP A 118 40.55 28.94 8.52
CA ASP A 118 39.14 29.31 8.56
C ASP A 118 38.40 28.82 7.30
N LEU A 119 39.03 28.83 6.13
CA LEU A 119 38.44 28.31 4.88
C LEU A 119 38.27 26.79 4.94
N ILE A 120 39.27 26.06 5.46
CA ILE A 120 39.18 24.61 5.68
C ILE A 120 38.04 24.29 6.64
N CYS A 121 37.94 25.02 7.74
CA CYS A 121 36.89 24.84 8.73
C CYS A 121 35.50 25.12 8.15
N LEU A 122 35.37 26.21 7.37
CA LEU A 122 34.13 26.58 6.70
C LEU A 122 33.67 25.49 5.72
N ARG A 123 34.60 24.93 4.92
CA ARG A 123 34.30 23.81 4.01
C ARG A 123 33.80 22.59 4.78
N ALA A 124 34.53 22.17 5.81
CA ALA A 124 34.13 21.02 6.63
C ALA A 124 32.74 21.19 7.30
N ILE A 125 32.40 22.40 7.76
CA ILE A 125 31.08 22.71 8.32
C ILE A 125 29.99 22.55 7.26
N ARG A 126 30.24 22.99 6.02
CA ARG A 126 29.28 22.95 4.93
C ARG A 126 29.10 21.54 4.38
N ASP A 127 30.19 20.83 4.06
CA ASP A 127 30.17 19.49 3.47
C ASP A 127 29.41 18.50 4.35
N VAL A 128 29.54 18.62 5.67
CA VAL A 128 28.89 17.73 6.64
C VAL A 128 27.41 18.09 6.87
N ASN A 129 27.00 19.36 6.70
CA ASN A 129 25.67 19.81 7.15
C ASN A 129 24.71 20.20 6.02
N ILE A 130 25.19 20.76 4.91
CA ILE A 130 24.36 21.12 3.75
C ILE A 130 23.56 19.92 3.21
N PRO A 131 24.13 18.70 3.12
CA PRO A 131 23.36 17.55 2.64
C PRO A 131 22.18 17.18 3.54
N LYS A 132 22.18 17.60 4.81
CA LYS A 132 21.17 17.24 5.81
C LYS A 132 19.95 18.14 5.82
N PHE A 133 20.13 19.43 5.52
CA PHE A 133 19.11 20.44 5.76
C PHE A 133 18.06 20.53 4.65
N LEU A 134 16.85 20.93 5.05
CA LEU A 134 15.76 21.30 4.15
C LEU A 134 16.09 22.59 3.38
N GLN A 135 15.45 22.81 2.23
CA GLN A 135 15.71 24.00 1.39
C GLN A 135 15.52 25.34 2.11
N ASP A 136 14.51 25.45 2.97
CA ASP A 136 14.27 26.69 3.71
C ASP A 136 15.28 26.90 4.84
N ASP A 137 15.71 25.81 5.50
CA ASP A 137 16.73 25.85 6.53
C ASP A 137 18.13 26.15 5.96
N LEU A 138 18.41 25.77 4.70
CA LEU A 138 19.67 26.12 4.03
C LEU A 138 19.88 27.64 3.93
N LYS A 139 18.81 28.43 3.76
CA LYS A 139 18.89 29.89 3.73
C LYS A 139 19.31 30.45 5.09
N LEU A 140 18.71 29.95 6.16
CA LEU A 140 19.03 30.32 7.54
C LEU A 140 20.46 29.91 7.91
N PHE A 141 20.84 28.67 7.59
CA PHE A 141 22.19 28.16 7.83
C PHE A 141 23.26 28.98 7.10
N THR A 142 23.00 29.37 5.85
CA THR A 142 23.93 30.22 5.09
C THR A 142 24.11 31.58 5.76
N GLY A 143 23.04 32.15 6.35
CA GLY A 143 23.10 33.37 7.16
C GLY A 143 23.96 33.21 8.43
N ILE A 144 23.74 32.13 9.19
CA ILE A 144 24.55 31.80 10.39
C ILE A 144 26.04 31.68 10.03
N VAL A 145 26.33 31.00 8.91
CA VAL A 145 27.69 30.78 8.44
C VAL A 145 28.34 32.08 7.96
N SER A 146 27.62 32.95 7.23
CA SER A 146 28.15 34.24 6.79
C SER A 146 28.45 35.19 7.96
N ASP A 147 27.64 35.14 9.02
CA ASP A 147 27.87 35.97 10.22
C ASP A 147 29.11 35.52 11.00
N LEU A 148 29.37 34.21 11.07
CA LEU A 148 30.54 33.64 11.76
C LEU A 148 31.83 33.70 10.91
N PHE A 149 31.70 33.75 9.58
CA PHE A 149 32.82 33.77 8.62
C PHE A 149 32.69 34.90 7.55
N PRO A 150 32.63 36.19 7.94
CA PRO A 150 32.20 37.30 7.06
C PRO A 150 33.18 37.71 5.94
N LYS A 151 34.43 37.21 5.94
CA LYS A 151 35.49 37.66 5.01
C LYS A 151 36.04 36.56 4.10
N ILE A 152 35.44 35.38 4.10
CA ILE A 152 35.98 34.21 3.41
C ILE A 152 35.20 33.99 2.12
N LYS A 153 35.91 34.07 0.99
CA LYS A 153 35.37 33.67 -0.31
C LYS A 153 35.66 32.19 -0.52
N GLU A 154 34.62 31.45 -0.89
CA GLU A 154 34.71 30.04 -1.23
C GLU A 154 35.42 29.88 -2.58
N GLU A 155 36.27 28.86 -2.69
CA GLU A 155 36.77 28.40 -3.99
C GLU A 155 35.96 27.16 -4.38
N PRO A 156 35.40 27.10 -5.59
CA PRO A 156 34.67 25.94 -6.05
C PRO A 156 35.62 24.74 -6.20
N ILE A 157 35.20 23.57 -5.73
CA ILE A 157 35.89 22.31 -5.99
C ILE A 157 35.55 21.88 -7.42
N ASP A 158 36.57 21.48 -8.17
CA ASP A 158 36.38 20.93 -9.51
C ASP A 158 35.85 19.49 -9.42
N TYR A 159 34.57 19.35 -9.76
CA TYR A 159 33.88 18.07 -9.90
C TYR A 159 33.66 17.68 -11.37
N GLU A 160 34.28 18.34 -12.34
CA GLU A 160 34.00 18.16 -13.77
C GLU A 160 34.07 16.68 -14.19
N ILE A 161 35.09 15.95 -13.72
CA ILE A 161 35.24 14.52 -14.01
C ILE A 161 34.04 13.72 -13.48
N LEU A 162 33.65 13.94 -12.21
CA LEU A 162 32.51 13.24 -11.60
C LEU A 162 31.19 13.64 -12.25
N GLU A 163 31.01 14.91 -12.58
CA GLU A 163 29.83 15.41 -13.25
C GLU A 163 29.68 14.82 -14.66
N GLU A 164 30.77 14.71 -15.41
CA GLU A 164 30.80 14.02 -16.71
C GLU A 164 30.36 12.55 -16.56
N GLY A 165 30.94 11.85 -15.58
CA GLY A 165 30.57 10.48 -15.25
C GLY A 165 29.10 10.32 -14.86
N LEU A 166 28.56 11.23 -14.06
CA LEU A 166 27.15 11.24 -13.66
C LEU A 166 26.22 11.54 -14.84
N ARG A 167 26.56 12.50 -15.70
CA ARG A 167 25.79 12.78 -16.93
C ARG A 167 25.82 11.57 -17.87
N HIS A 168 26.94 10.86 -17.96
CA HIS A 168 27.02 9.59 -18.68
C HIS A 168 26.11 8.52 -18.07
N ALA A 169 26.13 8.36 -16.74
CA ALA A 169 25.25 7.44 -16.03
C ALA A 169 23.77 7.78 -16.23
N CYS A 170 23.39 9.06 -16.18
CA CYS A 170 22.03 9.51 -16.46
C CYS A 170 21.58 9.13 -17.88
N LYS A 171 22.45 9.27 -18.88
CA LYS A 171 22.17 8.84 -20.27
C LYS A 171 21.98 7.34 -20.36
N GLN A 172 22.83 6.54 -19.70
CA GLN A 172 22.70 5.07 -19.68
C GLN A 172 21.40 4.60 -19.00
N LEU A 173 21.05 5.22 -17.87
CA LEU A 173 19.82 4.96 -17.12
C LEU A 173 18.57 5.54 -17.79
N LYS A 174 18.73 6.30 -18.89
CA LYS A 174 17.66 7.01 -19.60
C LYS A 174 16.88 7.97 -18.71
N ILE A 175 17.56 8.63 -17.78
CA ILE A 175 17.00 9.66 -16.89
C ILE A 175 17.52 11.05 -17.24
N LYS A 176 16.80 12.10 -16.82
CA LYS A 176 17.19 13.50 -17.03
C LYS A 176 18.23 13.93 -16.01
N ASP A 177 19.27 14.60 -16.49
CA ASP A 177 20.35 15.17 -15.70
C ASP A 177 19.95 16.53 -15.10
N VAL A 178 19.00 16.50 -14.16
CA VAL A 178 18.56 17.70 -13.44
C VAL A 178 19.70 18.22 -12.54
N PRO A 179 20.08 19.51 -12.59
CA PRO A 179 21.20 20.05 -11.82
C PRO A 179 21.11 19.76 -10.31
N GLY A 180 19.92 19.90 -9.72
CA GLY A 180 19.70 19.60 -8.30
C GLY A 180 19.88 18.12 -7.96
N PHE A 181 19.53 17.21 -8.88
CA PHE A 181 19.76 15.77 -8.71
C PHE A 181 21.25 15.41 -8.80
N LEU A 182 21.97 16.00 -9.76
CA LEU A 182 23.43 15.82 -9.88
C LEU A 182 24.15 16.31 -8.62
N LEU A 183 23.77 17.48 -8.10
CA LEU A 183 24.30 18.01 -6.85
C LEU A 183 24.10 17.04 -5.68
N LYS A 184 22.91 16.42 -5.57
CA LYS A 184 22.65 15.40 -4.54
C LYS A 184 23.47 14.12 -4.74
N CYS A 185 23.78 13.73 -5.97
CA CYS A 185 24.69 12.62 -6.24
C CYS A 185 26.13 12.93 -5.83
N ILE A 186 26.59 14.18 -6.04
CA ILE A 186 27.91 14.65 -5.59
C ILE A 186 27.96 14.68 -4.05
N GLN A 187 26.94 15.21 -3.39
CA GLN A 187 26.84 15.19 -1.92
C GLN A 187 26.86 13.76 -1.36
N LEU A 188 26.20 12.82 -2.03
CA LEU A 188 26.27 11.41 -1.67
C LEU A 188 27.71 10.88 -1.80
N PHE A 189 28.40 11.17 -2.90
CA PHE A 189 29.79 10.76 -3.09
C PHE A 189 30.71 11.30 -2.00
N GLU A 190 30.64 12.60 -1.69
CA GLU A 190 31.40 13.22 -0.60
C GLU A 190 31.15 12.51 0.73
N THR A 191 29.88 12.22 1.03
CA THR A 191 29.51 11.53 2.26
C THR A 191 30.08 10.11 2.32
N THR A 192 30.18 9.39 1.19
CA THR A 192 30.80 8.04 1.15
C THR A 192 32.30 8.04 1.39
N ILE A 193 32.98 9.17 1.16
CA ILE A 193 34.40 9.32 1.47
C ILE A 193 34.60 9.52 2.98
N VAL A 194 33.72 10.29 3.61
CA VAL A 194 33.85 10.66 5.03
C VAL A 194 33.35 9.55 5.96
N ARG A 195 32.27 8.84 5.61
CA ARG A 195 31.65 7.84 6.47
C ARG A 195 31.31 6.55 5.71
N HIS A 196 31.45 5.41 6.39
CA HIS A 196 31.05 4.10 5.86
C HIS A 196 29.58 3.76 6.12
N GLY A 197 28.90 4.45 7.04
CA GLY A 197 27.47 4.34 7.27
C GLY A 197 26.73 5.60 6.81
N LEU A 198 25.70 5.47 5.97
CA LEU A 198 24.96 6.59 5.39
C LEU A 198 23.45 6.36 5.44
N MET A 199 22.65 7.41 5.56
CA MET A 199 21.20 7.36 5.39
C MET A 199 20.77 8.33 4.28
N LEU A 200 20.08 7.78 3.27
CA LEU A 200 19.37 8.50 2.25
C LEU A 200 17.94 8.72 2.75
N VAL A 201 17.63 9.94 3.17
CA VAL A 201 16.35 10.28 3.80
C VAL A 201 15.52 11.11 2.83
N GLY A 202 14.21 10.83 2.76
CA GLY A 202 13.27 11.69 2.06
C GLY A 202 12.03 10.94 1.62
N PRO A 203 10.94 11.65 1.30
CA PRO A 203 9.68 11.03 0.92
C PRO A 203 9.78 10.26 -0.41
N THR A 204 8.73 9.52 -0.71
CA THR A 204 8.63 8.72 -1.94
C THR A 204 8.71 9.59 -3.21
N GLY A 205 9.48 9.13 -4.20
CA GLY A 205 9.62 9.83 -5.47
C GLY A 205 10.71 10.90 -5.51
N SER A 206 11.52 11.04 -4.45
CA SER A 206 12.65 11.98 -4.41
C SER A 206 13.93 11.52 -5.14
N GLY A 207 13.90 10.37 -5.82
CA GLY A 207 15.03 9.89 -6.63
C GLY A 207 16.17 9.20 -5.87
N LYS A 208 15.98 8.82 -4.60
CA LYS A 208 17.00 8.14 -3.76
C LYS A 208 17.61 6.90 -4.41
N THR A 209 16.78 6.01 -4.94
CA THR A 209 17.26 4.80 -5.62
C THR A 209 18.12 5.17 -6.83
N LYS A 210 17.67 6.13 -7.63
CA LYS A 210 18.40 6.58 -8.81
C LYS A 210 19.66 7.36 -8.48
N SER A 211 19.77 8.01 -7.31
CA SER A 211 20.97 8.75 -6.95
C SER A 211 22.16 7.82 -6.68
N TYR A 212 21.98 6.76 -5.89
CA TYR A 212 23.07 5.80 -5.67
C TYR A 212 23.34 4.93 -6.91
N GLU A 213 22.32 4.57 -7.71
CA GLU A 213 22.54 3.83 -8.98
C GLU A 213 23.33 4.68 -9.99
N SER A 214 23.00 5.96 -10.12
CA SER A 214 23.74 6.88 -11.00
C SER A 214 25.19 7.03 -10.53
N LEU A 215 25.40 7.15 -9.22
CA LEU A 215 26.74 7.24 -8.64
C LEU A 215 27.53 5.93 -8.82
N GLN A 216 26.89 4.77 -8.61
CA GLN A 216 27.48 3.45 -8.85
C GLN A 216 28.00 3.32 -10.29
N LEU A 217 27.17 3.66 -11.26
CA LEU A 217 27.52 3.61 -12.68
C LEU A 217 28.61 4.61 -13.04
N ALA A 218 28.52 5.84 -12.53
CA ALA A 218 29.54 6.87 -12.76
C ALA A 218 30.91 6.44 -12.22
N MET A 219 30.98 5.97 -10.98
CA MET A 219 32.23 5.50 -10.37
C MET A 219 32.82 4.30 -11.11
N THR A 220 31.96 3.38 -11.56
CA THR A 220 32.39 2.20 -12.32
C THR A 220 32.89 2.57 -13.72
N HIS A 221 32.21 3.51 -14.40
CA HIS A 221 32.62 4.01 -15.71
C HIS A 221 33.97 4.74 -15.66
N MET A 222 34.22 5.47 -14.58
CA MET A 222 35.45 6.24 -14.39
C MET A 222 36.61 5.47 -13.76
N LYS A 223 36.51 4.14 -13.69
CA LYS A 223 37.52 3.26 -13.10
C LYS A 223 38.95 3.68 -13.50
N GLY A 224 39.80 3.90 -12.51
CA GLY A 224 41.21 4.27 -12.70
C GLY A 224 41.50 5.76 -12.88
N LYS A 225 40.48 6.61 -13.16
CA LYS A 225 40.65 8.07 -13.10
C LYS A 225 40.79 8.53 -11.64
N ILE A 226 41.54 9.59 -11.41
CA ILE A 226 41.71 10.18 -10.07
C ILE A 226 40.43 10.93 -9.69
N ASN A 227 39.89 10.62 -8.51
CA ASN A 227 38.76 11.32 -7.94
C ASN A 227 39.19 12.61 -7.22
N PRO A 228 38.26 13.52 -6.90
CA PRO A 228 38.58 14.80 -6.24
C PRO A 228 39.31 14.65 -4.89
N ALA A 229 39.20 13.49 -4.23
CA ALA A 229 39.91 13.17 -2.99
C ALA A 229 41.33 12.60 -3.20
N GLY A 230 41.83 12.54 -4.45
CA GLY A 230 43.17 12.08 -4.78
C GLY A 230 43.35 10.56 -4.88
N SER A 231 42.26 9.78 -4.90
CA SER A 231 42.29 8.31 -5.04
C SER A 231 41.64 7.87 -6.35
N PRO A 232 42.01 6.72 -6.94
CA PRO A 232 41.38 6.26 -8.17
C PRO A 232 39.92 5.86 -7.93
N PHE A 233 39.03 6.15 -8.88
CA PHE A 233 37.69 5.58 -8.89
C PHE A 233 37.76 4.06 -9.03
N LYS A 234 36.90 3.38 -8.29
CA LYS A 234 36.82 1.92 -8.20
C LYS A 234 35.42 1.45 -8.61
N PRO A 235 35.29 0.25 -9.21
CA PRO A 235 33.99 -0.36 -9.48
C PRO A 235 33.18 -0.51 -8.19
N VAL A 236 31.86 -0.39 -8.32
CA VAL A 236 30.93 -0.44 -7.18
C VAL A 236 29.90 -1.55 -7.39
N HIS A 237 29.80 -2.47 -6.43
CA HIS A 237 28.79 -3.53 -6.37
C HIS A 237 27.75 -3.22 -5.30
N THR A 238 26.47 -3.41 -5.59
CA THR A 238 25.35 -3.12 -4.69
C THR A 238 24.61 -4.39 -4.29
N TYR A 239 24.26 -4.50 -3.01
CA TYR A 239 23.44 -5.57 -2.45
C TYR A 239 22.28 -4.92 -1.70
N VAL A 240 21.07 -4.99 -2.26
CA VAL A 240 19.90 -4.34 -1.68
C VAL A 240 19.03 -5.37 -0.95
N LEU A 241 18.58 -5.03 0.25
CA LEU A 241 17.62 -5.82 1.02
C LEU A 241 16.62 -4.92 1.75
N ASN A 242 15.41 -5.41 1.95
CA ASN A 242 14.45 -4.74 2.83
C ASN A 242 14.52 -5.37 4.23
N PRO A 243 15.02 -4.65 5.26
CA PRO A 243 15.21 -5.21 6.60
C PRO A 243 13.90 -5.62 7.27
N LYS A 244 12.74 -5.13 6.79
CA LYS A 244 11.40 -5.43 7.31
C LYS A 244 10.63 -6.48 6.51
N SER A 245 11.16 -6.94 5.39
CA SER A 245 10.61 -8.09 4.67
C SER A 245 10.93 -9.44 5.34
N ILE A 246 11.90 -9.44 6.26
CA ILE A 246 12.42 -10.62 6.95
C ILE A 246 12.46 -10.36 8.46
N THR A 247 12.57 -11.43 9.24
CA THR A 247 12.72 -11.34 10.70
C THR A 247 14.14 -10.97 11.11
N MET A 248 14.31 -10.46 12.34
CA MET A 248 15.64 -10.13 12.88
C MET A 248 16.58 -11.34 12.90
N GLY A 249 16.07 -12.53 13.23
CA GLY A 249 16.86 -13.77 13.19
C GLY A 249 17.30 -14.15 11.78
N GLN A 250 16.47 -13.92 10.76
CA GLN A 250 16.85 -14.14 9.36
C GLN A 250 17.84 -13.08 8.84
N LEU A 251 17.82 -11.87 9.39
CA LEU A 251 18.74 -10.80 9.00
C LEU A 251 20.16 -11.05 9.53
N TYR A 252 20.31 -11.32 10.83
CA TYR A 252 21.61 -11.45 11.51
C TYR A 252 22.08 -12.89 11.74
N GLY A 253 21.14 -13.82 11.83
CA GLY A 253 21.35 -15.18 12.31
C GLY A 253 20.72 -15.37 13.70
N ALA A 254 20.29 -16.59 13.98
CA ALA A 254 19.67 -16.95 15.26
C ALA A 254 19.93 -18.42 15.59
N PHE A 255 19.88 -18.73 16.88
CA PHE A 255 19.80 -20.11 17.36
C PHE A 255 18.35 -20.58 17.28
N ASP A 256 18.14 -21.80 16.82
CA ASP A 256 16.84 -22.46 16.93
C ASP A 256 16.61 -22.89 18.39
N ASP A 257 15.47 -22.49 18.97
CA ASP A 257 15.19 -22.70 20.40
C ASP A 257 15.05 -24.17 20.79
N LEU A 258 14.74 -25.06 19.83
CA LEU A 258 14.52 -26.49 20.09
C LEU A 258 15.80 -27.32 19.89
N THR A 259 16.54 -27.02 18.82
CA THR A 259 17.75 -27.77 18.43
C THR A 259 19.03 -27.16 18.94
N HIS A 260 19.00 -25.88 19.34
CA HIS A 260 20.16 -25.05 19.65
C HIS A 260 21.19 -24.96 18.52
N GLU A 261 20.79 -25.30 17.28
CA GLU A 261 21.63 -25.13 16.10
C GLU A 261 21.62 -23.67 15.64
N TRP A 262 22.78 -23.18 15.20
CA TRP A 262 22.94 -21.84 14.66
C TRP A 262 22.55 -21.80 13.18
N THR A 263 21.63 -20.89 12.83
CA THR A 263 21.33 -20.56 11.44
C THR A 263 21.89 -19.19 11.11
N ASP A 264 22.66 -19.11 10.02
CA ASP A 264 23.25 -17.86 9.54
C ASP A 264 22.19 -16.86 9.02
N GLY A 265 22.51 -15.58 9.14
CA GLY A 265 21.69 -14.49 8.62
C GLY A 265 22.04 -14.09 7.18
N ILE A 266 21.09 -13.46 6.49
CA ILE A 266 21.30 -12.95 5.13
C ILE A 266 22.40 -11.89 5.12
N LEU A 267 22.37 -10.92 6.04
CA LEU A 267 23.37 -9.85 6.07
C LEU A 267 24.76 -10.38 6.44
N SER A 268 24.87 -11.23 7.46
CA SER A 268 26.15 -11.79 7.88
C SER A 268 26.80 -12.64 6.78
N THR A 269 25.98 -13.35 5.99
CA THR A 269 26.45 -14.08 4.80
C THR A 269 26.95 -13.13 3.70
N LEU A 270 26.19 -12.09 3.36
CA LEU A 270 26.60 -11.09 2.37
C LEU A 270 27.89 -10.36 2.78
N MET A 271 28.03 -10.00 4.06
CA MET A 271 29.25 -9.38 4.56
C MET A 271 30.45 -10.31 4.50
N ARG A 272 30.30 -11.59 4.84
CA ARG A 272 31.38 -12.58 4.70
C ARG A 272 31.87 -12.69 3.26
N HIS A 273 30.96 -12.74 2.29
CA HIS A 273 31.34 -12.72 0.87
C HIS A 273 32.11 -11.45 0.48
N GLY A 274 31.72 -10.30 1.02
CA GLY A 274 32.47 -9.08 0.79
C GLY A 274 33.86 -9.08 1.43
N VAL A 275 34.02 -9.66 2.62
CA VAL A 275 35.31 -9.68 3.35
C VAL A 275 36.27 -10.66 2.70
N ALA A 276 35.75 -11.79 2.22
CA ALA A 276 36.52 -12.81 1.52
C ALA A 276 36.90 -12.43 0.09
N ALA A 277 36.42 -11.29 -0.42
CA ALA A 277 36.71 -10.89 -1.78
C ALA A 277 38.15 -10.39 -1.96
N GLU A 278 38.82 -10.89 -3.00
CA GLU A 278 40.22 -10.56 -3.29
C GLU A 278 40.41 -9.23 -4.04
N ASN A 279 39.32 -8.61 -4.52
CA ASN A 279 39.38 -7.34 -5.24
C ASN A 279 39.12 -6.14 -4.31
N ASP A 280 39.68 -4.99 -4.69
CA ASP A 280 39.52 -3.73 -3.97
C ASP A 280 38.25 -2.96 -4.41
N ASP A 281 37.32 -3.63 -5.09
CA ASP A 281 36.07 -3.01 -5.55
C ASP A 281 35.22 -2.57 -4.35
N LYS A 282 34.52 -1.44 -4.52
CA LYS A 282 33.60 -0.94 -3.51
C LYS A 282 32.36 -1.83 -3.44
N ARG A 283 31.88 -2.09 -2.23
CA ARG A 283 30.68 -2.93 -1.96
C ARG A 283 29.70 -2.18 -1.07
N TRP A 284 28.51 -1.92 -1.58
CA TRP A 284 27.47 -1.18 -0.89
C TRP A 284 26.35 -2.13 -0.47
N TYR A 285 26.09 -2.20 0.83
CA TYR A 285 24.95 -2.91 1.40
C TYR A 285 23.84 -1.91 1.69
N ILE A 286 22.75 -2.01 0.94
CA ILE A 286 21.66 -1.03 0.94
C ILE A 286 20.46 -1.65 1.66
N PHE A 287 20.05 -1.03 2.75
CA PHE A 287 18.86 -1.36 3.50
C PHE A 287 17.73 -0.45 3.02
N ASP A 288 16.92 -0.97 2.11
CA ASP A 288 15.77 -0.25 1.58
C ASP A 288 14.52 -0.62 2.37
N GLY A 289 14.18 0.17 3.39
CA GLY A 289 12.99 -0.05 4.23
C GLY A 289 12.99 0.78 5.51
N PRO A 290 11.91 0.73 6.30
CA PRO A 290 11.81 1.46 7.56
C PRO A 290 12.93 1.08 8.55
N VAL A 291 13.48 2.08 9.25
CA VAL A 291 14.46 1.90 10.32
C VAL A 291 13.77 2.14 11.66
N ASP A 292 13.97 1.22 12.61
CA ASP A 292 13.53 1.38 14.00
C ASP A 292 14.67 1.03 14.96
N ALA A 293 14.45 1.40 16.23
CA ALA A 293 15.42 1.25 17.29
C ALA A 293 15.88 -0.19 17.57
N VAL A 294 15.08 -1.23 17.26
CA VAL A 294 15.36 -2.61 17.69
C VAL A 294 16.36 -3.28 16.76
N TRP A 295 16.07 -3.39 15.46
CA TRP A 295 16.96 -4.14 14.59
C TRP A 295 18.25 -3.38 14.28
N ILE A 296 18.21 -2.03 14.31
CA ILE A 296 19.39 -1.21 14.02
C ILE A 296 20.39 -1.18 15.17
N GLU A 297 19.95 -1.50 16.41
CA GLU A 297 20.83 -1.46 17.58
C GLU A 297 22.03 -2.40 17.44
N ASN A 298 21.81 -3.59 16.85
CA ASN A 298 22.87 -4.56 16.56
C ASN A 298 23.90 -4.04 15.54
N MET A 299 23.59 -2.98 14.79
CA MET A 299 24.51 -2.35 13.84
C MET A 299 25.36 -1.24 14.45
N ASN A 300 25.09 -0.82 15.68
CA ASN A 300 25.76 0.32 16.28
C ASN A 300 27.28 0.18 16.32
N THR A 301 27.80 -1.02 16.57
CA THR A 301 29.24 -1.30 16.62
C THR A 301 29.88 -1.28 15.22
N VAL A 302 29.14 -1.67 14.18
CA VAL A 302 29.66 -1.66 12.80
C VAL A 302 29.57 -0.27 12.17
N LEU A 303 28.58 0.54 12.55
CA LEU A 303 28.39 1.91 12.07
C LEU A 303 29.32 2.93 12.74
N ASP A 304 29.91 2.60 13.88
CA ASP A 304 30.91 3.43 14.56
C ASP A 304 32.34 3.20 13.98
N ASP A 305 33.32 3.93 14.52
CA ASP A 305 34.74 3.84 14.14
C ASP A 305 35.32 2.41 14.31
N ASN A 306 34.65 1.56 15.09
CA ASN A 306 35.04 0.16 15.33
C ASN A 306 34.92 -0.74 14.09
N LYS A 307 33.98 -0.47 13.17
CA LYS A 307 33.73 -1.26 11.94
C LYS A 307 33.60 -2.78 12.18
N LYS A 308 32.98 -3.19 13.28
CA LYS A 308 32.80 -4.61 13.67
C LYS A 308 31.32 -4.94 13.83
N LEU A 309 30.82 -5.90 13.06
CA LEU A 309 29.52 -6.51 13.27
C LEU A 309 29.68 -7.66 14.26
N CYS A 310 29.01 -7.57 15.41
CA CYS A 310 29.01 -8.62 16.42
C CYS A 310 27.70 -9.40 16.32
N LEU A 311 27.81 -10.71 16.10
CA LEU A 311 26.65 -11.61 16.02
C LEU A 311 26.36 -12.26 17.37
N SER A 312 25.12 -12.70 17.57
CA SER A 312 24.71 -13.40 18.79
C SER A 312 25.41 -14.76 18.97
N SER A 313 25.96 -15.33 17.89
CA SER A 313 26.84 -16.51 17.94
C SER A 313 28.19 -16.24 18.61
N GLY A 314 28.54 -14.96 18.84
CA GLY A 314 29.86 -14.53 19.28
C GLY A 314 30.84 -14.27 18.14
N GLU A 315 30.46 -14.53 16.88
CA GLU A 315 31.27 -14.19 15.71
C GLU A 315 31.39 -12.67 15.54
N ILE A 316 32.60 -12.20 15.22
CA ILE A 316 32.89 -10.80 14.96
C ILE A 316 33.39 -10.64 13.53
N ILE A 317 32.58 -10.00 12.67
CA ILE A 317 32.92 -9.72 11.27
C ILE A 317 33.43 -8.29 11.17
N LYS A 318 34.70 -8.10 10.81
CA LYS A 318 35.30 -6.77 10.62
C LYS A 318 35.08 -6.29 9.18
N MET A 319 34.45 -5.14 9.05
CA MET A 319 34.18 -4.49 7.76
C MET A 319 35.46 -3.84 7.21
N THR A 320 35.72 -4.06 5.92
CA THR A 320 36.86 -3.46 5.20
C THR A 320 36.53 -2.03 4.73
N ASP A 321 37.54 -1.21 4.41
CA ASP A 321 37.35 0.17 3.90
C ASP A 321 36.72 0.24 2.49
N ALA A 322 36.66 -0.88 1.78
CA ALA A 322 35.95 -1.00 0.51
C ALA A 322 34.42 -1.11 0.69
N MET A 323 33.95 -1.45 1.89
CA MET A 323 32.53 -1.64 2.14
C MET A 323 31.85 -0.34 2.59
N THR A 324 30.55 -0.26 2.34
CA THR A 324 29.70 0.85 2.80
C THR A 324 28.30 0.31 3.11
N MET A 325 27.67 0.82 4.16
CA MET A 325 26.28 0.53 4.52
C MET A 325 25.43 1.78 4.28
N MET A 326 24.34 1.62 3.54
CA MET A 326 23.43 2.71 3.20
C MET A 326 22.01 2.34 3.61
N PHE A 327 21.27 3.27 4.21
CA PHE A 327 19.86 3.08 4.56
C PHE A 327 19.01 4.00 3.68
N GLU A 328 18.13 3.44 2.85
CA GLU A 328 17.15 4.20 2.08
C GLU A 328 15.83 4.24 2.86
N VAL A 329 15.50 5.40 3.43
CA VAL A 329 14.35 5.57 4.35
C VAL A 329 13.44 6.72 3.91
N ALA A 330 12.17 6.65 4.29
CA ALA A 330 11.23 7.76 4.11
C ALA A 330 11.46 8.85 5.16
N ASP A 331 11.50 8.43 6.42
CA ASP A 331 11.70 9.24 7.62
C ASP A 331 12.52 8.46 8.66
N LEU A 332 12.89 9.14 9.75
CA LEU A 332 13.67 8.58 10.86
C LEU A 332 12.94 8.70 12.20
N SER A 333 11.62 8.81 12.19
CA SER A 333 10.81 9.07 13.39
C SER A 333 10.91 7.97 14.46
N GLN A 334 11.19 6.73 14.03
CA GLN A 334 11.35 5.57 14.92
C GLN A 334 12.82 5.17 15.15
N ALA A 335 13.77 5.89 14.55
CA ALA A 335 15.20 5.62 14.71
C ALA A 335 15.74 6.29 15.98
N SER A 336 16.70 5.66 16.66
CA SER A 336 17.32 6.27 17.84
C SER A 336 18.32 7.37 17.44
N PRO A 337 18.36 8.53 18.14
CA PRO A 337 19.30 9.61 17.84
C PRO A 337 20.78 9.16 17.86
N ALA A 338 21.13 8.17 18.71
CA ALA A 338 22.46 7.58 18.73
C ALA A 338 22.83 6.84 17.44
N THR A 339 21.86 6.32 16.71
CA THR A 339 22.07 5.67 15.41
C THR A 339 22.22 6.73 14.32
N VAL A 340 21.31 7.71 14.29
CA VAL A 340 21.31 8.81 13.32
C VAL A 340 22.64 9.56 13.36
N SER A 341 23.15 9.87 14.56
CA SER A 341 24.44 10.55 14.75
C SER A 341 25.67 9.79 14.21
N ARG A 342 25.60 8.46 14.07
CA ARG A 342 26.69 7.61 13.55
C ARG A 342 26.71 7.55 12.02
N CYS A 343 25.61 7.84 11.35
CA CYS A 343 25.54 7.81 9.89
C CYS A 343 25.69 9.20 9.26
N GLY A 344 26.20 9.25 8.03
CA GLY A 344 26.17 10.45 7.19
C GLY A 344 24.77 10.63 6.61
N MET A 345 24.19 11.83 6.69
CA MET A 345 22.83 12.09 6.22
C MET A 345 22.85 12.78 4.86
N VAL A 346 22.06 12.28 3.92
CA VAL A 346 21.74 12.98 2.67
C VAL A 346 20.23 13.04 2.53
N TYR A 347 19.67 14.24 2.64
CA TYR A 347 18.25 14.50 2.48
C TYR A 347 17.93 14.82 1.02
N LEU A 348 16.96 14.09 0.46
CA LEU A 348 16.46 14.26 -0.90
C LEU A 348 14.98 14.67 -0.86
N GLU A 349 14.73 15.91 -1.28
CA GLU A 349 13.39 16.50 -1.34
C GLU A 349 12.78 16.34 -2.75
N PRO A 350 11.50 15.95 -2.92
CA PRO A 350 10.87 15.81 -4.23
C PRO A 350 10.81 17.09 -5.06
N SER A 351 10.74 18.25 -4.41
CA SER A 351 10.66 19.56 -5.05
C SER A 351 11.91 19.88 -5.88
N ILE A 352 13.07 19.28 -5.54
CA ILE A 352 14.33 19.43 -6.30
C ILE A 352 14.21 18.81 -7.70
N LEU A 353 13.43 17.74 -7.83
CA LEU A 353 13.18 17.08 -9.12
C LEU A 353 12.01 17.72 -9.86
N GLY A 354 10.89 17.95 -9.16
CA GLY A 354 9.63 18.32 -9.82
C GLY A 354 9.04 17.17 -10.64
N LEU A 355 7.96 17.46 -11.40
CA LEU A 355 7.26 16.45 -12.19
C LEU A 355 7.72 16.41 -13.65
N GLU A 356 8.20 17.54 -14.19
CA GLU A 356 8.65 17.68 -15.57
C GLU A 356 9.70 16.62 -15.98
N PRO A 357 10.73 16.30 -15.17
CA PRO A 357 11.70 15.28 -15.56
C PRO A 357 11.09 13.90 -15.79
N PHE A 358 10.02 13.53 -15.07
CA PHE A 358 9.35 12.24 -15.28
C PHE A 358 8.71 12.18 -16.67
N VAL A 359 8.07 13.28 -17.07
CA VAL A 359 7.44 13.42 -18.39
C VAL A 359 8.49 13.43 -19.49
N GLU A 360 9.54 14.25 -19.36
CA GLU A 360 10.61 14.33 -20.37
C GLU A 360 11.30 12.97 -20.58
N CYS A 361 11.59 12.22 -19.51
CA CYS A 361 12.21 10.90 -19.62
C CYS A 361 11.29 9.94 -20.37
N TRP A 362 9.99 9.97 -20.09
CA TRP A 362 9.02 9.15 -20.78
C TRP A 362 8.86 9.54 -22.26
N MET A 363 8.83 10.84 -22.57
CA MET A 363 8.72 11.32 -23.95
C MET A 363 9.89 10.86 -24.84
N LYS A 364 11.09 10.70 -24.28
CA LYS A 364 12.26 10.14 -25.00
C LYS A 364 12.12 8.65 -25.34
N LEU A 365 11.20 7.94 -24.70
CA LEU A 365 10.95 6.51 -24.91
C LEU A 365 9.79 6.25 -25.88
N LEU A 366 9.20 7.31 -26.47
CA LEU A 366 8.11 7.18 -27.42
C LEU A 366 8.58 6.53 -28.73
N PRO A 367 7.76 5.65 -29.34
CA PRO A 367 8.06 5.08 -30.64
C PRO A 367 7.93 6.12 -31.77
N ASP A 368 8.66 5.93 -32.87
CA ASP A 368 8.78 6.91 -33.97
C ASP A 368 7.43 7.46 -34.49
N PRO A 369 6.36 6.65 -34.71
CA PRO A 369 5.08 7.18 -35.18
C PRO A 369 4.45 8.19 -34.21
N VAL A 370 4.56 7.93 -32.91
CA VAL A 370 4.03 8.79 -31.85
C VAL A 370 4.94 9.98 -31.59
N PHE A 371 6.26 9.78 -31.69
CA PHE A 371 7.26 10.82 -31.48
C PHE A 371 7.12 11.99 -32.47
N LYS A 372 6.58 11.77 -33.68
CA LYS A 372 6.25 12.85 -34.64
C LYS A 372 5.29 13.91 -34.07
N HIS A 373 4.51 13.56 -33.05
CA HIS A 373 3.54 14.43 -32.40
C HIS A 373 4.04 14.96 -31.05
N TYR A 374 5.36 14.98 -30.83
CA TYR A 374 6.01 15.40 -29.59
C TYR A 374 5.46 16.73 -29.04
N ASP A 375 5.35 17.76 -29.87
CA ASP A 375 4.90 19.09 -29.43
C ASP A 375 3.45 19.09 -28.96
N THR A 376 2.58 18.33 -29.63
CA THR A 376 1.17 18.17 -29.21
C THR A 376 1.10 17.47 -27.85
N ILE A 377 1.88 16.40 -27.66
CA ILE A 377 1.93 15.67 -26.39
C ILE A 377 2.43 16.60 -25.27
N LYS A 378 3.51 17.36 -25.51
CA LYS A 378 4.07 18.30 -24.53
C LYS A 378 3.03 19.35 -24.11
N GLN A 379 2.34 19.96 -25.08
CA GLN A 379 1.28 20.94 -24.79
C GLN A 379 0.16 20.35 -23.92
N LEU A 380 -0.21 19.08 -24.13
CA LEU A 380 -1.21 18.41 -23.28
C LEU A 380 -0.72 18.25 -21.83
N PHE A 381 0.53 17.86 -21.63
CA PHE A 381 1.12 17.80 -20.28
C PHE A 381 1.13 19.16 -19.59
N ASP A 382 1.63 20.19 -20.27
CA ASP A 382 1.76 21.54 -19.72
C ASP A 382 0.38 22.14 -19.36
N ASN A 383 -0.63 21.89 -20.18
CA ASN A 383 -1.98 22.44 -19.99
C ASN A 383 -2.80 21.72 -18.91
N TYR A 384 -2.59 20.42 -18.71
CA TYR A 384 -3.50 19.59 -17.92
C TYR A 384 -2.86 18.93 -16.69
N LEU A 385 -1.62 18.46 -16.73
CA LEU A 385 -1.08 17.62 -15.63
C LEU A 385 -0.99 18.38 -14.31
N GLU A 386 -0.17 19.44 -14.24
CA GLU A 386 -0.01 20.22 -13.02
C GLU A 386 -1.30 20.89 -12.54
N PRO A 387 -2.11 21.53 -13.40
CA PRO A 387 -3.37 22.12 -12.98
C PRO A 387 -4.34 21.07 -12.39
N SER A 388 -4.38 19.86 -12.94
CA SER A 388 -5.23 18.78 -12.42
C SER A 388 -4.78 18.32 -11.04
N ILE A 389 -3.47 18.12 -10.84
CA ILE A 389 -2.92 17.76 -9.52
C ILE A 389 -3.19 18.87 -8.50
N LYS A 390 -2.96 20.14 -8.86
CA LYS A 390 -3.25 21.30 -8.00
C LYS A 390 -4.74 21.38 -7.64
N PHE A 391 -5.64 21.04 -8.57
CA PHE A 391 -7.07 21.01 -8.29
C PHE A 391 -7.43 19.91 -7.29
N ILE A 392 -6.89 18.70 -7.48
CA ILE A 392 -7.15 17.56 -6.58
C ILE A 392 -6.69 17.88 -5.16
N ARG A 393 -5.46 18.37 -4.99
CA ARG A 393 -4.91 18.69 -3.66
C ARG A 393 -5.71 19.76 -2.90
N LYS A 394 -6.47 20.61 -3.60
CA LYS A 394 -7.25 21.70 -3.00
C LYS A 394 -8.74 21.39 -2.81
N ASN A 395 -9.37 20.68 -3.74
CA ASN A 395 -10.83 20.62 -3.86
C ASN A 395 -11.44 19.21 -3.76
N VAL A 396 -10.59 18.18 -3.72
CA VAL A 396 -11.01 16.77 -3.80
C VAL A 396 -10.68 16.06 -2.50
N LYS A 397 -11.57 15.14 -2.12
CA LYS A 397 -11.31 14.15 -1.08
C LYS A 397 -10.90 12.84 -1.75
N GLU A 398 -9.70 12.39 -1.42
CA GLU A 398 -9.19 11.11 -1.90
C GLU A 398 -9.55 9.98 -0.95
N ILE A 399 -9.84 8.79 -1.50
CA ILE A 399 -10.15 7.60 -0.68
C ILE A 399 -8.94 7.19 0.16
N ILE A 400 -7.75 7.26 -0.41
CA ILE A 400 -6.45 7.01 0.23
C ILE A 400 -5.49 8.12 -0.22
N PRO A 401 -4.58 8.58 0.66
CA PRO A 401 -3.57 9.57 0.29
C PRO A 401 -2.70 9.13 -0.89
N THR A 402 -2.54 10.00 -1.89
CA THR A 402 -1.64 9.78 -3.03
C THR A 402 -0.52 10.82 -3.05
N TYR A 403 0.52 10.55 -3.86
CA TYR A 403 1.64 11.46 -4.09
C TYR A 403 1.64 11.95 -5.54
N ASP A 404 2.12 13.16 -5.78
CA ASP A 404 2.09 13.80 -7.11
C ASP A 404 2.90 13.01 -8.15
N SER A 405 4.05 12.47 -7.72
CA SER A 405 4.87 11.57 -8.53
C SER A 405 4.11 10.29 -8.89
N ASN A 406 3.38 9.70 -7.94
CA ASN A 406 2.57 8.51 -8.18
C ASN A 406 1.44 8.75 -9.18
N LEU A 407 0.70 9.87 -9.06
CA LEU A 407 -0.35 10.23 -10.01
C LEU A 407 0.22 10.45 -11.42
N THR A 408 1.38 11.11 -11.51
CA THR A 408 2.11 11.30 -12.77
C THR A 408 2.52 9.96 -13.38
N PHE A 409 3.16 9.06 -12.60
CA PHE A 409 3.52 7.73 -13.10
C PHE A 409 2.30 6.90 -13.50
N SER A 410 1.18 7.04 -12.79
CA SER A 410 -0.07 6.34 -13.15
C SER A 410 -0.58 6.79 -14.53
N LEU A 411 -0.54 8.10 -14.81
CA LEU A 411 -0.87 8.66 -16.12
C LEU A 411 0.07 8.11 -17.22
N LEU A 412 1.39 8.17 -16.99
CA LEU A 412 2.39 7.70 -17.96
C LEU A 412 2.24 6.21 -18.26
N LYS A 413 2.01 5.37 -17.24
CA LYS A 413 1.77 3.93 -17.41
C LYS A 413 0.49 3.66 -18.22
N MET A 414 -0.55 4.48 -18.04
CA MET A 414 -1.81 4.34 -18.75
C MET A 414 -1.67 4.74 -20.23
N LEU A 415 -0.99 5.86 -20.51
CA LEU A 415 -0.62 6.25 -21.87
C LEU A 415 0.22 5.19 -22.58
N ASP A 416 1.17 4.59 -21.86
CA ASP A 416 1.98 3.47 -22.34
C ASP A 416 1.14 2.29 -22.80
N CYS A 417 -0.03 2.04 -22.19
CA CYS A 417 -0.91 0.95 -22.61
C CYS A 417 -1.49 1.19 -24.00
N PHE A 418 -1.85 2.44 -24.34
CA PHE A 418 -2.33 2.78 -25.69
C PHE A 418 -1.21 2.80 -26.72
N ILE A 419 0.00 3.19 -26.32
CA ILE A 419 1.16 3.34 -27.21
C ILE A 419 1.86 1.98 -27.47
N TYR A 420 1.65 1.00 -26.61
CA TYR A 420 2.31 -0.31 -26.67
C TYR A 420 2.27 -1.01 -28.05
N PRO A 421 1.17 -1.00 -28.82
CA PRO A 421 1.11 -1.62 -30.15
C PRO A 421 2.06 -1.00 -31.18
N PHE A 422 2.49 0.26 -30.96
CA PHE A 422 3.38 0.99 -31.86
C PHE A 422 4.88 0.77 -31.56
N ARG A 423 5.21 -0.02 -30.53
CA ARG A 423 6.61 -0.32 -30.20
C ARG A 423 7.14 -1.45 -31.10
N PRO A 424 8.35 -1.32 -31.67
CA PRO A 424 8.93 -2.36 -32.53
C PRO A 424 9.18 -3.65 -31.73
N ARG A 425 8.79 -4.80 -32.30
CA ARG A 425 9.03 -6.14 -31.73
C ARG A 425 9.56 -7.11 -32.76
N GLU A 426 10.36 -8.07 -32.30
CA GLU A 426 10.89 -9.17 -33.11
C GLU A 426 9.84 -10.26 -33.40
N SER A 427 8.77 -10.37 -32.58
CA SER A 427 7.82 -11.50 -32.61
C SER A 427 6.34 -11.16 -32.82
N ASP A 428 5.92 -9.90 -32.69
CA ASP A 428 4.51 -9.49 -32.82
C ASP A 428 4.23 -8.73 -34.11
N LYS A 429 2.98 -8.83 -34.60
CA LYS A 429 2.46 -8.00 -35.67
C LYS A 429 2.54 -6.53 -35.23
N GLN A 430 3.37 -5.73 -35.90
CA GLN A 430 3.38 -4.27 -35.71
C GLN A 430 1.99 -3.70 -35.98
N ALA A 431 1.68 -2.55 -35.36
CA ALA A 431 0.46 -1.81 -35.64
C ALA A 431 0.24 -1.66 -37.17
N PRO A 432 -1.00 -1.75 -37.68
CA PRO A 432 -1.28 -1.57 -39.10
C PRO A 432 -0.71 -0.25 -39.63
N PRO A 433 -0.24 -0.19 -40.90
CA PRO A 433 0.27 1.06 -41.48
C PRO A 433 -0.72 2.23 -41.38
N GLU A 434 -2.01 1.96 -41.51
CA GLU A 434 -3.08 2.95 -41.32
C GLU A 434 -3.12 3.51 -39.88
N ALA A 435 -2.91 2.66 -38.88
CA ALA A 435 -2.84 3.06 -37.48
C ALA A 435 -1.66 4.01 -37.23
N MET A 436 -0.53 3.79 -37.92
CA MET A 436 0.66 4.63 -37.80
C MET A 436 0.46 6.03 -38.42
N GLU A 437 -0.34 6.15 -39.48
CA GLU A 437 -0.64 7.43 -40.12
C GLU A 437 -1.69 8.23 -39.33
N ARG A 438 -2.69 7.55 -38.78
CA ARG A 438 -3.83 8.17 -38.07
C ARG A 438 -3.62 8.32 -36.56
N VAL A 439 -2.45 7.97 -36.04
CA VAL A 439 -2.14 8.05 -34.60
C VAL A 439 -2.34 9.46 -34.02
N GLY A 440 -2.11 10.50 -34.82
CA GLY A 440 -2.33 11.89 -34.42
C GLY A 440 -3.79 12.23 -34.05
N GLU A 441 -4.77 11.47 -34.55
CA GLU A 441 -6.18 11.58 -34.17
C GLU A 441 -6.46 11.02 -32.77
N LEU A 442 -5.60 10.10 -32.29
CA LEU A 442 -5.83 9.30 -31.08
C LEU A 442 -5.10 9.84 -29.84
N ILE A 443 -4.01 10.59 -30.03
CA ILE A 443 -3.14 11.07 -28.96
C ILE A 443 -3.88 11.91 -27.91
N GLU A 444 -4.68 12.88 -28.37
CA GLU A 444 -5.41 13.76 -27.45
C GLU A 444 -6.48 12.98 -26.65
N PRO A 445 -7.36 12.17 -27.27
CA PRO A 445 -8.28 11.32 -26.52
C PRO A 445 -7.60 10.33 -25.56
N TRP A 446 -6.49 9.70 -25.96
CA TRP A 446 -5.72 8.82 -25.07
C TRP A 446 -5.19 9.54 -23.85
N PHE A 447 -4.68 10.76 -24.03
CA PHE A 447 -4.19 11.58 -22.93
C PHE A 447 -5.32 11.93 -21.97
N ILE A 448 -6.47 12.39 -22.48
CA ILE A 448 -7.62 12.76 -21.66
C ILE A 448 -8.19 11.55 -20.91
N PHE A 449 -8.35 10.40 -21.58
CA PHE A 449 -8.75 9.16 -20.93
C PHE A 449 -7.77 8.78 -19.81
N SER A 450 -6.47 8.84 -20.10
CA SER A 450 -5.43 8.53 -19.12
C SER A 450 -5.47 9.48 -17.93
N LEU A 451 -5.72 10.77 -18.14
CA LEU A 451 -5.82 11.78 -17.08
C LEU A 451 -6.99 11.50 -16.13
N ILE A 452 -8.16 11.16 -16.69
CA ILE A 452 -9.36 10.81 -15.93
C ILE A 452 -9.11 9.55 -15.07
N TRP A 453 -8.53 8.52 -15.68
CA TRP A 453 -8.32 7.20 -15.04
C TRP A 453 -6.97 7.04 -14.32
N SER A 454 -6.24 8.13 -14.10
CA SER A 454 -5.04 8.16 -13.25
C SER A 454 -5.13 9.24 -12.18
N VAL A 455 -5.08 10.52 -12.58
CA VAL A 455 -5.14 11.68 -11.69
C VAL A 455 -6.55 11.77 -11.09
N GLY A 456 -7.60 11.69 -11.91
CA GLY A 456 -8.99 11.67 -11.44
C GLY A 456 -9.42 10.37 -10.73
N ALA A 457 -8.61 9.31 -10.78
CA ALA A 457 -9.03 7.99 -10.32
C ALA A 457 -9.04 7.82 -8.80
N SER A 458 -8.39 8.69 -8.01
CA SER A 458 -8.34 8.58 -6.54
C SER A 458 -9.54 9.19 -5.80
N CYS A 459 -10.46 9.81 -6.53
CA CYS A 459 -11.60 10.58 -6.02
C CYS A 459 -12.77 9.71 -5.53
N ASP A 460 -13.53 10.22 -4.55
CA ASP A 460 -14.88 9.74 -4.21
C ASP A 460 -15.96 10.25 -5.21
N ASN A 461 -17.23 9.84 -5.04
CA ASN A 461 -18.32 10.20 -5.98
C ASN A 461 -18.51 11.71 -6.14
N ASP A 462 -18.59 12.45 -5.02
CA ASP A 462 -18.79 13.90 -5.06
C ASP A 462 -17.58 14.61 -5.70
N SER A 463 -16.38 14.14 -5.40
CA SER A 463 -15.16 14.70 -5.98
C SER A 463 -15.02 14.37 -7.47
N ARG A 464 -15.50 13.20 -7.93
CA ARG A 464 -15.57 12.87 -9.37
C ARG A 464 -16.44 13.87 -10.13
N ARG A 465 -17.58 14.27 -9.57
CA ARG A 465 -18.47 15.30 -10.18
C ARG A 465 -17.75 16.65 -10.26
N LYS A 466 -17.14 17.11 -9.16
CA LYS A 466 -16.35 18.36 -9.11
C LYS A 466 -15.19 18.36 -10.11
N PHE A 467 -14.45 17.26 -10.21
CA PHE A 467 -13.34 17.12 -11.16
C PHE A 467 -13.83 17.10 -12.61
N SER A 468 -14.94 16.40 -12.87
CA SER A 468 -15.59 16.38 -14.19
C SER A 468 -16.03 17.77 -14.64
N GLU A 469 -16.70 18.53 -13.77
CA GLU A 469 -17.11 19.92 -14.06
C GLU A 469 -15.91 20.83 -14.32
N TRP A 470 -14.84 20.69 -13.52
CA TRP A 470 -13.62 21.44 -13.71
C TRP A 470 -12.93 21.10 -15.04
N LEU A 471 -12.87 19.82 -15.42
CA LEU A 471 -12.32 19.38 -16.70
C LEU A 471 -13.16 19.91 -17.88
N LYS A 472 -14.49 19.82 -17.80
CA LYS A 472 -15.40 20.38 -18.83
C LYS A 472 -15.14 21.88 -19.03
N LYS A 473 -15.05 22.66 -17.94
CA LYS A 473 -14.66 24.09 -18.00
C LYS A 473 -13.27 24.31 -18.60
N LYS A 474 -12.32 23.41 -18.36
CA LYS A 474 -11.00 23.48 -19.00
C LYS A 474 -11.06 23.21 -20.49
N PHE A 475 -11.92 22.30 -20.94
CA PHE A 475 -12.15 22.03 -22.36
C PHE A 475 -12.81 23.22 -23.08
N GLU A 476 -13.62 24.04 -22.40
CA GLU A 476 -14.13 25.28 -22.99
C GLU A 476 -13.02 26.30 -23.30
N HIS A 477 -12.00 26.37 -22.44
CA HIS A 477 -10.86 27.27 -22.64
C HIS A 477 -9.83 26.72 -23.64
N ASN A 478 -9.65 25.39 -23.63
CA ASN A 478 -8.76 24.65 -24.53
C ASN A 478 -9.59 23.59 -25.28
N PRO A 479 -10.26 23.96 -26.38
CA PRO A 479 -11.18 23.06 -27.07
C PRO A 479 -10.46 21.81 -27.58
N LEU A 480 -11.02 20.65 -27.22
CA LEU A 480 -10.57 19.35 -27.71
C LEU A 480 -10.94 19.18 -29.19
N LYS A 481 -10.09 18.50 -29.95
CA LYS A 481 -10.39 18.06 -31.32
C LYS A 481 -11.57 17.08 -31.34
N LEU A 482 -11.65 16.21 -30.32
CA LEU A 482 -12.75 15.27 -30.13
C LEU A 482 -13.45 15.55 -28.79
N ALA A 483 -14.58 16.27 -28.86
CA ALA A 483 -15.36 16.63 -27.69
C ALA A 483 -15.97 15.40 -27.00
N ILE A 484 -15.90 15.39 -25.67
CA ILE A 484 -16.66 14.45 -24.82
C ILE A 484 -18.11 14.98 -24.75
N PRO A 485 -19.13 14.12 -24.81
CA PRO A 485 -20.51 14.56 -24.68
C PRO A 485 -20.79 15.31 -23.35
N ASP A 486 -21.63 16.34 -23.42
CA ASP A 486 -21.93 17.20 -22.27
C ASP A 486 -22.82 16.53 -21.21
N GLU A 487 -23.57 15.50 -21.59
CA GLU A 487 -24.43 14.73 -20.69
C GLU A 487 -23.60 13.90 -19.69
N GLY A 488 -24.05 13.78 -18.44
CA GLY A 488 -23.37 12.97 -17.42
C GLY A 488 -22.00 13.49 -16.99
N VAL A 489 -21.16 12.61 -16.44
CA VAL A 489 -19.77 12.92 -16.05
C VAL A 489 -18.77 12.34 -17.04
N VAL A 490 -17.56 12.89 -17.08
CA VAL A 490 -16.50 12.41 -18.00
C VAL A 490 -16.13 10.93 -17.79
N TYR A 491 -16.46 10.34 -16.64
CA TYR A 491 -16.23 8.93 -16.32
C TYR A 491 -17.25 7.96 -16.94
N ASP A 492 -18.34 8.47 -17.51
CA ASP A 492 -19.43 7.67 -18.10
C ASP A 492 -19.14 7.29 -19.56
N TYR A 493 -18.05 7.84 -20.10
CA TYR A 493 -17.62 7.62 -21.48
C TYR A 493 -16.31 6.83 -21.55
N VAL A 494 -16.26 5.92 -22.51
CA VAL A 494 -15.05 5.23 -22.95
C VAL A 494 -14.64 5.75 -24.32
N PHE A 495 -13.34 5.84 -24.54
CA PHE A 495 -12.80 6.17 -25.85
C PHE A 495 -12.83 4.92 -26.75
N ASP A 496 -13.49 5.05 -27.90
CA ASP A 496 -13.50 4.06 -28.97
C ASP A 496 -12.60 4.57 -30.10
N ASP A 497 -11.54 3.82 -30.40
CA ASP A 497 -10.59 4.17 -31.45
C ASP A 497 -11.14 3.89 -32.85
N GLY A 498 -12.36 3.34 -32.96
CA GLY A 498 -13.00 3.02 -34.24
C GLY A 498 -12.35 1.84 -34.97
N GLY A 499 -11.56 1.00 -34.26
CA GLY A 499 -10.86 -0.14 -34.85
C GLY A 499 -9.51 0.21 -35.48
N ILE A 500 -9.00 1.42 -35.28
CA ILE A 500 -7.75 1.89 -35.90
C ILE A 500 -6.54 1.08 -35.41
N VAL A 501 -6.43 0.79 -34.11
CA VAL A 501 -5.25 0.11 -33.55
C VAL A 501 -5.39 -1.41 -33.56
N ALA A 502 -6.58 -1.91 -33.23
CA ALA A 502 -6.86 -3.34 -33.17
C ALA A 502 -8.32 -3.64 -33.59
N PRO A 503 -8.59 -3.88 -34.88
CA PRO A 503 -9.93 -4.23 -35.34
C PRO A 503 -10.35 -5.59 -34.77
N THR A 504 -11.55 -5.68 -34.19
CA THR A 504 -12.12 -6.95 -33.70
C THR A 504 -12.42 -7.90 -34.85
N GLU A 505 -12.52 -9.20 -34.59
CA GLU A 505 -12.85 -10.20 -35.61
C GLU A 505 -14.22 -9.94 -36.27
N GLU A 506 -15.18 -9.39 -35.52
CA GLU A 506 -16.47 -8.92 -36.04
C GLU A 506 -16.31 -7.70 -36.95
N GLN A 507 -15.42 -6.76 -36.61
CA GLN A 507 -15.11 -5.59 -37.44
C GLN A 507 -14.40 -6.00 -38.73
N LYS A 508 -13.48 -6.97 -38.66
CA LYS A 508 -12.84 -7.54 -39.86
C LYS A 508 -13.84 -8.21 -40.79
N ALA A 509 -14.86 -8.90 -40.24
CA ALA A 509 -15.91 -9.54 -41.02
C ALA A 509 -16.92 -8.55 -41.63
N GLU A 510 -17.26 -7.45 -40.93
CA GLU A 510 -18.12 -6.37 -41.46
C GLU A 510 -17.41 -5.55 -42.57
N ASP A 511 -16.11 -5.34 -42.45
CA ASP A 511 -15.29 -4.58 -43.41
C ASP A 511 -15.07 -5.28 -44.76
N GLU A 512 -15.26 -6.60 -44.82
CA GLU A 512 -15.22 -7.38 -46.07
C GLU A 512 -16.46 -7.18 -46.95
N GLY A 513 -17.56 -6.65 -46.40
CA GLY A 513 -18.86 -6.53 -47.09
C GLY A 513 -19.26 -5.12 -47.54
N ASN A 514 -18.60 -4.04 -47.09
CA ASN A 514 -19.02 -2.67 -47.38
C ASN A 514 -17.85 -1.66 -47.34
N GLU A 515 -17.45 -1.10 -48.50
CA GLU A 515 -16.33 -0.14 -48.58
C GLU A 515 -16.56 1.18 -47.83
N GLU A 516 -17.81 1.56 -47.56
CA GLU A 516 -18.15 2.75 -46.75
C GLU A 516 -17.98 2.53 -45.24
N ASN A 517 -18.00 1.28 -44.75
CA ASN A 517 -17.82 0.97 -43.32
C ASN A 517 -16.34 0.95 -42.88
N LYS A 518 -15.38 0.88 -43.82
CA LYS A 518 -13.92 0.91 -43.59
C LYS A 518 -13.39 2.17 -42.87
N LYS A 519 -14.23 3.14 -42.52
CA LYS A 519 -13.84 4.42 -41.91
C LYS A 519 -14.69 4.80 -40.70
N ARG A 520 -14.86 3.89 -39.73
CA ARG A 520 -15.34 4.31 -38.40
C ARG A 520 -14.35 5.33 -37.81
N ARG A 521 -14.87 6.48 -37.36
CA ARG A 521 -14.07 7.56 -36.77
C ARG A 521 -13.94 7.34 -35.26
N PRO A 522 -12.81 7.76 -34.65
CA PRO A 522 -12.66 7.71 -33.21
C PRO A 522 -13.76 8.55 -32.54
N ARG A 523 -14.34 8.02 -31.46
CA ARG A 523 -15.47 8.65 -30.77
C ARG A 523 -15.50 8.30 -29.29
N TRP A 524 -16.12 9.16 -28.50
CA TRP A 524 -16.51 8.83 -27.13
C TRP A 524 -17.86 8.13 -27.14
N LYS A 525 -17.96 6.97 -26.49
CA LYS A 525 -19.22 6.22 -26.34
C LYS A 525 -19.54 6.00 -24.88
N HIS A 526 -20.82 5.98 -24.54
CA HIS A 526 -21.25 5.64 -23.20
C HIS A 526 -20.90 4.17 -22.89
N TRP A 527 -20.41 3.86 -21.69
CA TRP A 527 -19.98 2.49 -21.33
C TRP A 527 -21.05 1.40 -21.54
N LEU A 528 -22.33 1.76 -21.42
CA LEU A 528 -23.45 0.84 -21.59
C LEU A 528 -23.96 0.72 -23.03
N ALA A 529 -23.40 1.45 -24.00
CA ALA A 529 -23.93 1.50 -25.37
C ALA A 529 -23.92 0.13 -26.07
N ASP A 530 -22.88 -0.67 -25.85
CA ASP A 530 -22.70 -1.98 -26.50
C ASP A 530 -23.15 -3.15 -25.61
N TYR A 531 -23.74 -2.89 -24.43
CA TYR A 531 -24.12 -3.94 -23.49
C TYR A 531 -25.58 -4.35 -23.68
N PRO A 532 -25.86 -5.64 -24.01
CA PRO A 532 -27.22 -6.13 -24.06
C PRO A 532 -27.85 -6.10 -22.66
N PRO A 533 -29.20 -6.04 -22.58
CA PRO A 533 -29.89 -6.14 -21.30
C PRO A 533 -29.52 -7.46 -20.61
N TYR A 534 -28.98 -7.36 -19.39
CA TYR A 534 -28.54 -8.52 -18.63
C TYR A 534 -29.72 -9.41 -18.26
N GLN A 535 -29.61 -10.70 -18.57
CA GLN A 535 -30.63 -11.71 -18.26
C GLN A 535 -30.05 -12.76 -17.32
N ILE A 536 -30.77 -13.02 -16.23
CA ILE A 536 -30.39 -14.03 -15.25
C ILE A 536 -30.95 -15.39 -15.68
N SER A 537 -30.11 -16.42 -15.72
CA SER A 537 -30.53 -17.79 -16.04
C SER A 537 -31.59 -18.31 -15.06
N ASN A 538 -32.49 -19.18 -15.51
CA ASN A 538 -33.54 -19.76 -14.67
C ASN A 538 -33.00 -20.61 -13.51
N ASP A 539 -31.83 -21.23 -13.71
CA ASP A 539 -31.18 -22.12 -12.73
C ASP A 539 -30.10 -21.40 -11.91
N ALA A 540 -29.98 -20.07 -12.05
CA ALA A 540 -28.98 -19.29 -11.33
C ALA A 540 -29.26 -19.30 -9.82
N LYS A 541 -28.23 -19.58 -9.02
CA LYS A 541 -28.28 -19.40 -7.56
C LYS A 541 -28.07 -17.94 -7.24
N TYR A 542 -28.75 -17.43 -6.20
CA TYR A 542 -28.62 -16.05 -5.76
C TYR A 542 -27.16 -15.60 -5.54
N SER A 543 -26.33 -16.47 -4.95
CA SER A 543 -24.90 -16.22 -4.69
C SER A 543 -24.07 -15.95 -5.95
N ASP A 544 -24.55 -16.42 -7.11
CA ASP A 544 -23.81 -16.41 -8.37
C ASP A 544 -24.28 -15.27 -9.29
N ILE A 545 -25.32 -14.52 -8.89
CA ILE A 545 -25.89 -13.42 -9.67
C ILE A 545 -25.01 -12.17 -9.52
N LEU A 546 -24.37 -11.77 -10.61
CA LEU A 546 -23.65 -10.50 -10.73
C LEU A 546 -24.35 -9.63 -11.77
N VAL A 547 -25.14 -8.64 -11.32
CA VAL A 547 -25.72 -7.68 -12.25
C VAL A 547 -24.66 -6.66 -12.67
N PRO A 548 -24.31 -6.55 -13.97
CA PRO A 548 -23.28 -5.63 -14.43
C PRO A 548 -23.77 -4.18 -14.31
N THR A 549 -23.03 -3.38 -13.54
CA THR A 549 -23.19 -1.92 -13.50
C THR A 549 -22.14 -1.23 -14.35
N ILE A 550 -22.35 0.06 -14.63
CA ILE A 550 -21.37 0.91 -15.30
C ILE A 550 -20.01 0.89 -14.57
N ASP A 551 -20.03 0.87 -13.23
CA ASP A 551 -18.84 0.81 -12.39
C ASP A 551 -18.05 -0.50 -12.56
N ASN A 552 -18.76 -1.64 -12.58
CA ASN A 552 -18.10 -2.94 -12.77
C ASN A 552 -17.43 -2.99 -14.14
N ILE A 553 -18.13 -2.55 -15.18
CA ILE A 553 -17.65 -2.55 -16.57
C ILE A 553 -16.41 -1.67 -16.71
N ARG A 554 -16.49 -0.40 -16.31
CA ARG A 554 -15.40 0.57 -16.47
C ARG A 554 -14.16 0.18 -15.65
N ASN A 555 -14.34 -0.27 -14.41
CA ASN A 555 -13.22 -0.68 -13.56
C ASN A 555 -12.56 -1.96 -14.10
N ALA A 556 -13.36 -2.95 -14.52
CA ALA A 556 -12.85 -4.19 -15.11
C ALA A 556 -12.03 -3.93 -16.39
N TYR A 557 -12.49 -3.00 -17.24
CA TYR A 557 -11.76 -2.58 -18.44
C TYR A 557 -10.39 -1.97 -18.10
N VAL A 558 -10.34 -1.02 -17.16
CA VAL A 558 -9.08 -0.38 -16.75
C VAL A 558 -8.11 -1.38 -16.11
N ILE A 559 -8.63 -2.30 -15.27
CA ILE A 559 -7.84 -3.37 -14.66
C ILE A 559 -7.21 -4.26 -15.73
N GLU A 560 -8.00 -4.73 -16.69
CA GLU A 560 -7.49 -5.56 -17.80
C GLU A 560 -6.42 -4.85 -18.61
N MET A 561 -6.68 -3.60 -19.00
CA MET A 561 -5.77 -2.80 -19.81
C MET A 561 -4.38 -2.68 -19.14
N LEU A 562 -4.36 -2.43 -17.83
CA LEU A 562 -3.12 -2.31 -17.06
C LEU A 562 -2.43 -3.67 -16.87
N LEU A 563 -3.18 -4.72 -16.53
CA LEU A 563 -2.61 -6.05 -16.27
C LEU A 563 -1.99 -6.68 -17.52
N ARG A 564 -2.60 -6.47 -18.70
CA ARG A 564 -2.03 -6.91 -20.00
C ARG A 564 -0.65 -6.31 -20.28
N MET A 565 -0.32 -5.17 -19.66
CA MET A 565 0.94 -4.44 -19.82
C MET A 565 1.90 -4.62 -18.65
N ASP A 566 1.73 -5.67 -17.84
CA ASP A 566 2.51 -5.92 -16.61
C ASP A 566 2.52 -4.70 -15.66
N ARG A 567 1.38 -4.00 -15.56
CA ARG A 567 1.22 -2.87 -14.62
C ARG A 567 0.42 -3.32 -13.39
N PRO A 568 0.97 -3.18 -12.17
CA PRO A 568 0.24 -3.50 -10.95
C PRO A 568 -0.94 -2.54 -10.71
N VAL A 569 -2.07 -3.06 -10.21
CA VAL A 569 -3.28 -2.27 -9.94
C VAL A 569 -3.70 -2.41 -8.48
N LEU A 570 -4.06 -1.30 -7.85
CA LEU A 570 -4.59 -1.25 -6.49
C LEU A 570 -6.04 -0.74 -6.52
N CYS A 571 -6.96 -1.66 -6.26
CA CYS A 571 -8.39 -1.42 -6.17
C CYS A 571 -8.75 -0.93 -4.76
N VAL A 572 -9.20 0.32 -4.64
CA VAL A 572 -9.45 0.96 -3.35
C VAL A 572 -10.90 1.32 -3.19
N GLY A 573 -11.48 1.15 -2.01
CA GLY A 573 -12.84 1.63 -1.76
C GLY A 573 -13.53 1.02 -0.54
N PRO A 574 -14.67 1.57 -0.10
CA PRO A 574 -15.40 1.09 1.08
C PRO A 574 -15.84 -0.38 1.01
N THR A 575 -16.19 -0.97 2.15
CA THR A 575 -16.70 -2.35 2.16
C THR A 575 -18.05 -2.42 1.44
N GLY A 576 -18.28 -3.46 0.63
CA GLY A 576 -19.56 -3.63 -0.07
C GLY A 576 -19.65 -2.97 -1.46
N THR A 577 -18.59 -2.34 -1.95
CA THR A 577 -18.55 -1.73 -3.31
C THR A 577 -18.20 -2.71 -4.45
N SER A 578 -18.43 -4.02 -4.24
CA SER A 578 -18.15 -5.08 -5.24
C SER A 578 -16.70 -5.24 -5.74
N LYS A 579 -15.71 -4.64 -5.06
CA LYS A 579 -14.26 -4.72 -5.40
C LYS A 579 -13.77 -6.15 -5.70
N THR A 580 -13.75 -7.00 -4.67
CA THR A 580 -13.27 -8.38 -4.75
C THR A 580 -13.97 -9.15 -5.85
N LEU A 581 -15.28 -8.96 -5.97
CA LEU A 581 -16.12 -9.67 -6.94
C LEU A 581 -15.79 -9.24 -8.38
N THR A 582 -15.63 -7.93 -8.62
CA THR A 582 -15.27 -7.39 -9.95
C THR A 582 -13.90 -7.88 -10.40
N VAL A 583 -12.91 -7.83 -9.49
CA VAL A 583 -11.54 -8.28 -9.80
C VAL A 583 -11.54 -9.79 -10.05
N ALA A 584 -12.17 -10.58 -9.17
CA ALA A 584 -12.22 -12.03 -9.29
C ALA A 584 -12.92 -12.48 -10.58
N ASP A 585 -14.07 -11.89 -10.90
CA ASP A 585 -14.80 -12.21 -12.14
C ASP A 585 -13.98 -11.86 -13.39
N LYS A 586 -13.38 -10.66 -13.42
CA LYS A 586 -12.52 -10.22 -14.53
C LYS A 586 -11.36 -11.19 -14.74
N LEU A 587 -10.65 -11.56 -13.66
CA LEU A 587 -9.50 -12.45 -13.70
C LEU A 587 -9.83 -13.89 -14.11
N MET A 588 -10.96 -14.43 -13.63
CA MET A 588 -11.32 -15.83 -13.89
C MET A 588 -12.00 -16.06 -15.24
N ARG A 589 -12.86 -15.13 -15.68
CA ARG A 589 -13.73 -15.35 -16.85
C ARG A 589 -13.28 -14.59 -18.09
N SER A 590 -12.67 -13.42 -17.90
CA SER A 590 -12.55 -12.41 -18.96
C SER A 590 -11.10 -12.00 -19.26
N MET A 591 -10.10 -12.70 -18.71
CA MET A 591 -8.68 -12.50 -19.02
C MET A 591 -8.20 -13.50 -20.07
N PRO A 592 -7.20 -13.14 -20.91
CA PRO A 592 -6.58 -14.07 -21.85
C PRO A 592 -5.99 -15.30 -21.15
N LYS A 593 -6.01 -16.47 -21.82
CA LYS A 593 -5.59 -17.77 -21.25
C LYS A 593 -4.13 -17.84 -20.80
N GLU A 594 -3.29 -16.91 -21.26
CA GLU A 594 -1.89 -16.78 -20.84
C GLU A 594 -1.77 -16.31 -19.38
N PHE A 595 -2.78 -15.60 -18.86
CA PHE A 595 -2.82 -15.14 -17.49
C PHE A 595 -3.53 -16.15 -16.58
N SER A 596 -2.87 -16.57 -15.51
CA SER A 596 -3.43 -17.47 -14.51
C SER A 596 -3.56 -16.75 -13.17
N PRO A 597 -4.77 -16.57 -12.64
CA PRO A 597 -4.96 -15.88 -11.36
C PRO A 597 -4.70 -16.79 -10.16
N GLU A 598 -4.03 -16.23 -9.14
CA GLU A 598 -3.80 -16.87 -7.85
C GLU A 598 -4.33 -15.96 -6.74
N PHE A 599 -5.22 -16.48 -5.90
CA PHE A 599 -5.94 -15.69 -4.90
C PHE A 599 -5.30 -15.81 -3.52
N ILE A 600 -4.98 -14.68 -2.90
CA ILE A 600 -4.41 -14.57 -1.55
C ILE A 600 -5.26 -13.58 -0.76
N VAL A 601 -5.65 -13.94 0.46
CA VAL A 601 -6.40 -13.04 1.36
C VAL A 601 -5.54 -12.73 2.57
N PHE A 602 -5.31 -11.44 2.82
CA PHE A 602 -4.59 -11.02 4.02
C PHE A 602 -5.54 -10.89 5.21
N SER A 603 -5.05 -11.40 6.35
CA SER A 603 -5.64 -11.24 7.68
C SER A 603 -4.69 -10.48 8.61
N ALA A 604 -5.19 -10.06 9.77
CA ALA A 604 -4.39 -9.39 10.81
C ALA A 604 -3.16 -10.19 11.27
N LYS A 605 -3.16 -11.53 11.14
CA LYS A 605 -2.06 -12.41 11.56
C LYS A 605 -1.12 -12.84 10.42
N THR A 606 -1.36 -12.36 9.20
CA THR A 606 -0.51 -12.69 8.05
C THR A 606 0.89 -12.14 8.27
N ASN A 607 1.90 -12.99 8.14
CA ASN A 607 3.30 -12.59 8.29
C ASN A 607 4.07 -12.72 6.96
N ALA A 608 5.24 -12.07 6.86
CA ALA A 608 6.02 -12.06 5.63
C ALA A 608 6.46 -13.47 5.19
N ASN A 609 6.79 -14.34 6.16
CA ASN A 609 7.17 -15.72 5.91
C ASN A 609 6.04 -16.49 5.20
N GLN A 610 4.81 -16.41 5.72
CA GLN A 610 3.62 -17.03 5.14
C GLN A 610 3.36 -16.51 3.73
N THR A 611 3.45 -15.19 3.51
CA THR A 611 3.27 -14.60 2.18
C THR A 611 4.31 -15.11 1.20
N GLN A 612 5.59 -15.17 1.60
CA GLN A 612 6.66 -15.72 0.77
C GLN A 612 6.43 -17.20 0.48
N ASP A 613 6.06 -18.01 1.48
CA ASP A 613 5.80 -19.44 1.31
C ASP A 613 4.61 -19.69 0.35
N LEU A 614 3.54 -18.92 0.47
CA LEU A 614 2.37 -19.01 -0.42
C LEU A 614 2.76 -18.73 -1.87
N ILE A 615 3.53 -17.67 -2.12
CA ILE A 615 3.95 -17.31 -3.48
C ILE A 615 4.97 -18.32 -4.01
N ASP A 616 6.03 -18.61 -3.25
CA ASP A 616 7.08 -19.54 -3.66
C ASP A 616 6.51 -20.95 -3.94
N SER A 617 5.47 -21.39 -3.21
CA SER A 617 4.84 -22.70 -3.41
C SER A 617 4.16 -22.87 -4.77
N LYS A 618 3.85 -21.75 -5.44
CA LYS A 618 3.21 -21.74 -6.76
C LYS A 618 4.21 -21.68 -7.91
N LEU A 619 5.45 -21.26 -7.64
CA LEU A 619 6.43 -20.97 -8.68
C LEU A 619 7.35 -22.17 -8.92
N ASP A 620 7.66 -22.40 -10.21
CA ASP A 620 8.61 -23.42 -10.63
C ASP A 620 10.01 -22.82 -10.78
N LYS A 621 11.03 -23.64 -10.50
CA LYS A 621 12.42 -23.25 -10.75
C LYS A 621 12.72 -23.35 -12.25
N ARG A 622 13.01 -22.22 -12.90
CA ARG A 622 13.40 -22.18 -14.31
C ARG A 622 14.90 -22.39 -14.49
N ARG A 623 15.71 -21.65 -13.72
CA ARG A 623 17.19 -21.71 -13.72
C ARG A 623 17.69 -21.46 -12.30
N ARG A 624 19.01 -21.54 -12.07
CA ARG A 624 19.61 -21.16 -10.77
C ARG A 624 19.24 -19.71 -10.45
N GLY A 625 18.68 -19.45 -9.27
CA GLY A 625 18.22 -18.14 -8.83
C GLY A 625 16.98 -17.57 -9.54
N ILE A 626 16.40 -18.24 -10.55
CA ILE A 626 15.26 -17.69 -11.33
C ILE A 626 14.03 -18.60 -11.22
N PHE A 627 12.93 -18.03 -10.75
CA PHE A 627 11.66 -18.71 -10.50
C PHE A 627 10.52 -18.01 -11.24
N GLY A 628 9.53 -18.79 -11.67
CA GLY A 628 8.38 -18.25 -12.38
C GLY A 628 7.35 -19.34 -12.65
N PRO A 629 6.20 -18.97 -13.22
CA PRO A 629 5.20 -19.94 -13.68
C PRO A 629 5.75 -20.82 -14.82
N PRO A 630 5.00 -21.88 -15.20
CA PRO A 630 5.25 -22.63 -16.43
C PRO A 630 5.44 -21.71 -17.65
N LEU A 631 6.30 -22.12 -18.58
CA LEU A 631 6.64 -21.32 -19.76
C LEU A 631 5.38 -20.94 -20.56
N GLY A 632 5.29 -19.67 -20.95
CA GLY A 632 4.15 -19.13 -21.70
C GLY A 632 2.95 -18.73 -20.84
N LYS A 633 3.04 -18.85 -19.51
CA LYS A 633 2.03 -18.32 -18.58
C LYS A 633 2.58 -17.14 -17.77
N VAL A 634 1.67 -16.26 -17.36
CA VAL A 634 1.93 -15.17 -16.41
C VAL A 634 1.01 -15.38 -15.21
N PHE A 635 1.55 -15.36 -13.99
CA PHE A 635 0.73 -15.46 -12.78
C PHE A 635 0.29 -14.08 -12.30
N LEU A 636 -1.01 -13.96 -12.05
CA LEU A 636 -1.63 -12.75 -11.50
C LEU A 636 -2.02 -13.02 -10.04
N PHE A 637 -1.19 -12.58 -9.11
CA PHE A 637 -1.50 -12.70 -7.68
C PHE A 637 -2.50 -11.61 -7.29
N PHE A 638 -3.73 -12.02 -6.98
CA PHE A 638 -4.74 -11.16 -6.38
C PHE A 638 -4.65 -11.20 -4.86
N ILE A 639 -4.21 -10.10 -4.24
CA ILE A 639 -4.19 -9.93 -2.79
C ILE A 639 -5.43 -9.12 -2.37
N ASP A 640 -6.40 -9.79 -1.73
CA ASP A 640 -7.51 -9.10 -1.09
C ASP A 640 -7.14 -8.64 0.32
N ASP A 641 -7.76 -7.54 0.76
CA ASP A 641 -7.56 -6.95 2.08
C ASP A 641 -6.07 -6.62 2.39
N LEU A 642 -5.36 -6.05 1.40
CA LEU A 642 -3.91 -5.76 1.46
C LEU A 642 -3.47 -5.06 2.76
N ASN A 643 -4.31 -4.20 3.32
CA ASN A 643 -4.01 -3.39 4.51
C ASN A 643 -4.50 -3.98 5.85
N MET A 644 -4.94 -5.22 5.85
CA MET A 644 -5.33 -5.96 7.07
C MET A 644 -4.17 -6.43 7.96
N PRO A 645 -2.95 -6.76 7.48
CA PRO A 645 -1.88 -7.24 8.35
C PRO A 645 -1.61 -6.27 9.50
N ALA A 646 -1.43 -6.79 10.72
CA ALA A 646 -1.18 -5.96 11.88
C ALA A 646 0.13 -5.18 11.74
N LEU A 647 0.12 -3.96 12.27
CA LEU A 647 1.34 -3.17 12.42
C LEU A 647 2.22 -3.83 13.48
N GLU A 648 3.51 -3.92 13.22
CA GLU A 648 4.47 -4.20 14.29
C GLU A 648 4.59 -3.00 15.25
N THR A 649 5.37 -3.14 16.32
CA THR A 649 5.56 -2.12 17.37
C THR A 649 5.92 -0.73 16.84
N TYR A 650 6.64 -0.65 15.72
CA TYR A 650 7.10 0.60 15.11
C TYR A 650 6.35 0.98 13.82
N GLY A 651 5.21 0.34 13.55
CA GLY A 651 4.30 0.76 12.47
C GLY A 651 4.58 0.17 11.09
N ALA A 652 5.59 -0.68 10.91
CA ALA A 652 5.77 -1.39 9.63
C ALA A 652 4.80 -2.59 9.50
N GLN A 653 4.59 -3.04 8.26
CA GLN A 653 3.82 -4.24 7.95
C GLN A 653 4.69 -5.19 7.13
N PRO A 654 5.34 -6.19 7.76
CA PRO A 654 6.31 -7.06 7.07
C PRO A 654 5.82 -7.72 5.77
N PRO A 655 4.57 -8.23 5.66
CA PRO A 655 4.07 -8.81 4.41
C PRO A 655 4.07 -7.80 3.25
N ILE A 656 3.72 -6.55 3.54
CA ILE A 656 3.65 -5.44 2.57
C ILE A 656 5.07 -5.03 2.13
N GLU A 657 6.01 -5.00 3.07
CA GLU A 657 7.42 -4.71 2.80
C GLU A 657 8.09 -5.79 1.92
N LEU A 658 7.68 -7.07 2.05
CA LEU A 658 8.09 -8.14 1.15
C LEU A 658 7.58 -7.92 -0.29
N ILE A 659 6.29 -7.61 -0.45
CA ILE A 659 5.72 -7.29 -1.77
C ILE A 659 6.42 -6.08 -2.39
N ARG A 660 6.73 -5.06 -1.57
CA ARG A 660 7.50 -3.90 -2.03
C ARG A 660 8.88 -4.30 -2.54
N GLN A 661 9.59 -5.19 -1.83
CA GLN A 661 10.89 -5.68 -2.29
C GLN A 661 10.80 -6.35 -3.67
N TYR A 662 9.73 -7.11 -3.95
CA TYR A 662 9.50 -7.64 -5.30
C TYR A 662 9.23 -6.52 -6.32
N LEU A 663 8.39 -5.53 -5.99
CA LEU A 663 8.05 -4.46 -6.94
C LEU A 663 9.23 -3.54 -7.28
N ASP A 664 10.18 -3.38 -6.35
CA ASP A 664 11.41 -2.62 -6.55
C ASP A 664 12.51 -3.44 -7.26
N PHE A 665 12.74 -4.70 -6.86
CA PHE A 665 13.92 -5.49 -7.27
C PHE A 665 13.61 -6.79 -8.03
N LYS A 666 12.33 -7.06 -8.33
CA LYS A 666 11.84 -8.27 -9.01
C LYS A 666 12.28 -9.58 -8.34
N GLY A 667 12.38 -9.58 -7.01
CA GLY A 667 12.82 -10.75 -6.25
C GLY A 667 12.99 -10.51 -4.76
N TRP A 668 13.39 -11.56 -4.04
CA TRP A 668 13.72 -11.52 -2.61
C TRP A 668 14.75 -12.58 -2.24
N TYR A 669 15.37 -12.46 -1.06
CA TYR A 669 16.34 -13.43 -0.58
C TYR A 669 15.67 -14.75 -0.15
N ASP A 670 16.34 -15.85 -0.46
CA ASP A 670 15.96 -17.18 0.01
C ASP A 670 16.25 -17.31 1.51
N ARG A 671 15.28 -17.85 2.24
CA ARG A 671 15.38 -18.11 3.69
C ARG A 671 16.00 -19.47 4.01
N LYS A 672 16.04 -20.39 3.05
CA LYS A 672 16.64 -21.74 3.18
C LYS A 672 18.07 -21.73 2.66
N VAL A 673 18.31 -21.16 1.48
CA VAL A 673 19.65 -20.96 0.92
C VAL A 673 20.11 -19.54 1.23
N VAL A 674 20.52 -19.32 2.48
CA VAL A 674 20.82 -17.99 3.02
C VAL A 674 21.84 -17.25 2.14
N GLY A 675 21.49 -16.02 1.74
CA GLY A 675 22.33 -15.15 0.92
C GLY A 675 22.11 -15.25 -0.59
N GLU A 676 21.34 -16.22 -1.08
CA GLU A 676 20.94 -16.28 -2.50
C GLU A 676 19.71 -15.37 -2.76
N PHE A 677 19.83 -14.46 -3.72
CA PHE A 677 18.71 -13.63 -4.18
C PHE A 677 17.92 -14.37 -5.27
N ARG A 678 16.62 -14.60 -5.04
CA ARG A 678 15.72 -15.22 -6.02
C ARG A 678 15.07 -14.14 -6.88
N THR A 679 15.32 -14.18 -8.18
CA THR A 679 14.61 -13.37 -9.17
C THR A 679 13.33 -14.07 -9.58
N LEU A 680 12.20 -13.35 -9.48
CA LEU A 680 10.89 -13.84 -9.89
C LEU A 680 10.50 -13.19 -11.22
N VAL A 681 10.09 -14.01 -12.19
CA VAL A 681 9.73 -13.58 -13.55
C VAL A 681 8.31 -14.01 -13.91
N ASP A 682 7.68 -13.27 -14.82
CA ASP A 682 6.32 -13.53 -15.32
C ASP A 682 5.25 -13.58 -14.21
N ILE A 683 5.38 -12.71 -13.21
CA ILE A 683 4.37 -12.51 -12.16
C ILE A 683 3.97 -11.05 -12.04
N ASN A 684 2.68 -10.79 -11.81
CA ASN A 684 2.16 -9.44 -11.56
C ASN A 684 1.17 -9.47 -10.38
N PHE A 685 0.92 -8.30 -9.79
CA PHE A 685 0.05 -8.14 -8.62
C PHE A 685 -1.16 -7.28 -8.95
N VAL A 686 -2.32 -7.76 -8.53
CA VAL A 686 -3.52 -6.95 -8.38
C VAL A 686 -3.89 -6.99 -6.90
N CYS A 687 -4.20 -5.84 -6.30
CA CYS A 687 -4.48 -5.76 -4.87
C CYS A 687 -5.80 -5.06 -4.63
N ALA A 688 -6.53 -5.44 -3.58
CA ALA A 688 -7.70 -4.71 -3.12
C ALA A 688 -7.55 -4.33 -1.65
N MET A 689 -8.04 -3.14 -1.28
CA MET A 689 -8.10 -2.73 0.13
C MET A 689 -9.23 -1.74 0.42
N GLY A 690 -9.65 -1.73 1.69
CA GLY A 690 -10.54 -0.69 2.22
C GLY A 690 -9.77 0.54 2.68
N PRO A 691 -10.43 1.71 2.82
CA PRO A 691 -9.82 2.86 3.48
C PRO A 691 -9.38 2.49 4.92
N PRO A 692 -8.32 3.12 5.46
CA PRO A 692 -7.89 2.89 6.84
C PRO A 692 -9.01 3.15 7.86
N GLY A 693 -9.09 2.32 8.90
CA GLY A 693 -10.15 2.35 9.91
C GLY A 693 -10.84 1.00 10.10
N GLY A 694 -11.55 0.82 11.22
CA GLY A 694 -12.30 -0.41 11.51
C GLY A 694 -11.45 -1.69 11.53
N GLY A 695 -10.19 -1.59 11.97
CA GLY A 695 -9.21 -2.69 11.98
C GLY A 695 -8.25 -2.71 10.79
N ARG A 696 -8.47 -1.87 9.77
CA ARG A 696 -7.57 -1.71 8.61
C ARG A 696 -6.52 -0.65 8.87
N ASN A 697 -5.28 -0.91 8.48
CA ASN A 697 -4.14 -0.04 8.73
C ASN A 697 -3.82 0.86 7.52
N PRO A 698 -3.15 2.01 7.72
CA PRO A 698 -2.57 2.78 6.62
C PRO A 698 -1.40 2.03 5.99
N VAL A 699 -1.31 2.04 4.66
CA VAL A 699 -0.22 1.39 3.91
C VAL A 699 0.87 2.40 3.58
N THR A 700 2.13 1.97 3.64
CA THR A 700 3.28 2.82 3.29
C THR A 700 3.17 3.39 1.87
N PRO A 701 3.38 4.71 1.69
CA PRO A 701 3.48 5.34 0.37
C PRO A 701 4.52 4.74 -0.56
N ARG A 702 5.55 4.11 0.02
CA ARG A 702 6.63 3.48 -0.75
C ARG A 702 6.13 2.26 -1.50
N LEU A 703 5.13 1.55 -0.99
CA LEU A 703 4.45 0.48 -1.72
C LEU A 703 3.46 1.07 -2.72
N THR A 704 2.61 2.01 -2.28
CA THR A 704 1.49 2.47 -3.11
C THR A 704 1.93 3.18 -4.39
N ARG A 705 3.13 3.78 -4.43
CA ARG A 705 3.73 4.39 -5.64
C ARG A 705 3.84 3.45 -6.85
N HIS A 706 3.88 2.13 -6.61
CA HIS A 706 4.05 1.14 -7.67
C HIS A 706 2.75 0.88 -8.42
N PHE A 707 1.61 1.15 -7.79
CA PHE A 707 0.30 0.78 -8.28
C PHE A 707 -0.40 1.93 -9.01
N ASN A 708 -1.15 1.56 -10.04
CA ASN A 708 -2.21 2.41 -10.57
C ASN A 708 -3.46 2.23 -9.70
N PHE A 709 -4.09 3.33 -9.32
CA PHE A 709 -5.26 3.30 -8.44
C PHE A 709 -6.54 3.16 -9.25
N VAL A 710 -7.43 2.26 -8.81
CA VAL A 710 -8.80 2.16 -9.31
C VAL A 710 -9.74 2.30 -8.12
N SER A 711 -10.39 3.45 -8.00
CA SER A 711 -11.32 3.70 -6.90
C SER A 711 -12.71 3.14 -7.19
N PHE A 712 -13.16 2.28 -6.29
CA PHE A 712 -14.53 1.77 -6.22
C PHE A 712 -15.30 2.63 -5.23
N THR A 713 -16.05 3.57 -5.78
CA THR A 713 -16.91 4.45 -5.01
C THR A 713 -18.17 3.72 -4.54
N GLU A 714 -18.93 4.35 -3.65
CA GLU A 714 -20.21 3.82 -3.21
C GLU A 714 -21.20 3.79 -4.37
N LEU A 715 -22.07 2.78 -4.41
CA LEU A 715 -23.04 2.67 -5.49
C LEU A 715 -24.12 3.74 -5.35
N GLU A 716 -24.41 4.42 -6.47
CA GLU A 716 -25.49 5.40 -6.56
C GLU A 716 -26.87 4.71 -6.55
N ASN A 717 -27.92 5.50 -6.28
CA ASN A 717 -29.29 5.00 -6.19
C ASN A 717 -29.75 4.30 -7.46
N ASP A 718 -29.44 4.87 -8.62
CA ASP A 718 -29.86 4.31 -9.90
C ASP A 718 -29.21 2.95 -10.16
N SER A 719 -27.93 2.80 -9.77
CA SER A 719 -27.23 1.52 -9.83
C SER A 719 -27.83 0.49 -8.87
N MET A 720 -28.13 0.87 -7.62
CA MET A 720 -28.78 -0.02 -6.66
C MET A 720 -30.18 -0.44 -7.14
N LYS A 721 -30.98 0.51 -7.64
CA LYS A 721 -32.31 0.25 -8.22
C LYS A 721 -32.18 -0.75 -9.37
N LYS A 722 -31.28 -0.52 -10.33
CA LYS A 722 -31.05 -1.43 -11.46
C LYS A 722 -30.70 -2.85 -11.00
N ILE A 723 -29.79 -3.00 -10.03
CA ILE A 723 -29.38 -4.32 -9.51
C ILE A 723 -30.59 -5.03 -8.90
N PHE A 724 -31.26 -4.42 -7.93
CA PHE A 724 -32.32 -5.08 -7.19
C PHE A 724 -33.61 -5.25 -7.99
N SER A 725 -33.91 -4.34 -8.93
CA SER A 725 -35.02 -4.51 -9.88
C SER A 725 -34.79 -5.70 -10.80
N THR A 726 -33.57 -5.87 -11.31
CA THR A 726 -33.24 -7.01 -12.18
C THR A 726 -33.40 -8.34 -11.43
N ILE A 727 -32.92 -8.40 -10.18
CA ILE A 727 -33.02 -9.59 -9.33
C ILE A 727 -34.48 -9.87 -8.93
N PHE A 728 -35.20 -8.86 -8.46
CA PHE A 728 -36.58 -9.02 -7.99
C PHE A 728 -37.52 -9.38 -9.14
N ASN A 729 -37.40 -8.72 -10.29
CA ASN A 729 -38.22 -9.00 -11.48
C ASN A 729 -37.95 -10.41 -12.03
N TRP A 730 -36.72 -10.89 -11.94
CA TRP A 730 -36.39 -12.28 -12.30
C TRP A 730 -37.10 -13.29 -11.39
N TRP A 731 -37.15 -13.03 -10.08
CA TRP A 731 -37.86 -13.88 -9.12
C TRP A 731 -39.39 -13.82 -9.30
N SER A 732 -39.93 -12.63 -9.57
CA SER A 732 -41.36 -12.41 -9.77
C SER A 732 -41.85 -12.66 -11.20
N ARG A 733 -41.02 -13.18 -12.11
CA ARG A 733 -41.36 -13.41 -13.53
C ARG A 733 -42.63 -14.23 -13.80
N GLN A 734 -43.07 -15.02 -12.82
CA GLN A 734 -44.28 -15.86 -12.90
C GLN A 734 -45.49 -15.24 -12.20
N ASN A 735 -45.35 -14.03 -11.65
CA ASN A 735 -46.37 -13.33 -10.87
C ASN A 735 -46.39 -11.84 -11.26
N GLU A 736 -47.23 -11.49 -12.24
CA GLU A 736 -47.35 -10.12 -12.78
C GLU A 736 -47.73 -9.08 -11.73
N PHE A 737 -48.51 -9.49 -10.72
CA PHE A 737 -48.90 -8.61 -9.62
C PHE A 737 -47.68 -8.07 -8.85
N LEU A 738 -46.66 -8.92 -8.63
CA LEU A 738 -45.43 -8.50 -7.96
C LEU A 738 -44.55 -7.59 -8.83
N LEU A 739 -44.58 -7.75 -10.16
CA LEU A 739 -43.82 -6.88 -11.08
C LEU A 739 -44.28 -5.41 -10.98
N ASN A 740 -45.58 -5.17 -10.81
CA ASN A 740 -46.13 -3.82 -10.66
C ASN A 740 -45.72 -3.13 -9.35
N LEU A 741 -45.35 -3.89 -8.32
CA LEU A 741 -44.94 -3.38 -7.00
C LEU A 741 -43.41 -3.27 -6.84
N SER A 742 -42.66 -3.83 -7.79
CA SER A 742 -41.19 -3.93 -7.75
C SER A 742 -40.52 -2.57 -7.49
N ASP A 743 -40.83 -1.57 -8.31
CA ASP A 743 -40.19 -0.26 -8.23
C ASP A 743 -40.39 0.43 -6.87
N LYS A 744 -41.60 0.35 -6.31
CA LYS A 744 -41.91 0.92 -5.00
C LYS A 744 -41.13 0.20 -3.90
N LEU A 745 -41.25 -1.13 -3.84
CA LEU A 745 -40.59 -1.96 -2.83
C LEU A 745 -39.08 -1.75 -2.79
N ILE A 746 -38.46 -1.64 -3.96
CA ILE A 746 -37.01 -1.48 -4.08
C ILE A 746 -36.57 -0.10 -3.60
N MET A 747 -37.28 0.96 -4.00
CA MET A 747 -36.97 2.31 -3.53
C MET A 747 -37.14 2.41 -2.01
N SER A 748 -38.24 1.91 -1.44
CA SER A 748 -38.44 1.85 0.01
C SER A 748 -37.31 1.08 0.71
N SER A 749 -36.86 -0.05 0.14
CA SER A 749 -35.75 -0.84 0.70
C SER A 749 -34.41 -0.10 0.66
N ILE A 750 -34.15 0.64 -0.42
CA ILE A 750 -32.93 1.45 -0.57
C ILE A 750 -32.94 2.61 0.44
N ASP A 751 -34.08 3.28 0.62
CA ASP A 751 -34.23 4.40 1.54
C ASP A 751 -34.12 3.95 3.01
N VAL A 752 -34.73 2.82 3.37
CA VAL A 752 -34.53 2.19 4.69
C VAL A 752 -33.05 1.88 4.92
N TYR A 753 -32.38 1.25 3.96
CA TYR A 753 -30.95 0.93 4.05
C TYR A 753 -30.10 2.20 4.25
N LYS A 754 -30.32 3.24 3.45
CA LYS A 754 -29.60 4.50 3.56
C LYS A 754 -29.81 5.18 4.90
N THR A 755 -31.05 5.23 5.37
CA THR A 755 -31.41 5.82 6.65
C THR A 755 -30.77 5.07 7.82
N VAL A 756 -30.74 3.74 7.77
CA VAL A 756 -30.01 2.91 8.74
C VAL A 756 -28.52 3.21 8.74
N CYS A 757 -27.89 3.29 7.56
CA CYS A 757 -26.47 3.61 7.43
C CYS A 757 -26.11 5.00 7.96
N SER A 758 -26.97 6.01 7.78
CA SER A 758 -26.72 7.37 8.28
C SER A 758 -27.03 7.55 9.76
N SER A 759 -28.06 6.88 10.28
CA SER A 759 -28.56 7.12 11.64
C SER A 759 -28.01 6.14 12.68
N LEU A 760 -27.70 4.90 12.29
CA LEU A 760 -27.18 3.86 13.20
C LEU A 760 -25.69 3.63 13.00
N LEU A 761 -24.90 4.65 13.31
CA LEU A 761 -23.44 4.60 13.22
C LEU A 761 -22.80 3.78 14.35
N PRO A 762 -21.65 3.12 14.11
CA PRO A 762 -20.97 2.34 15.13
C PRO A 762 -20.39 3.26 16.22
N THR A 763 -20.71 2.95 17.48
CA THR A 763 -20.14 3.61 18.67
C THR A 763 -19.40 2.58 19.53
N PRO A 764 -18.58 2.98 20.52
CA PRO A 764 -17.92 2.01 21.42
C PRO A 764 -18.88 1.02 22.10
N SER A 765 -20.11 1.45 22.40
CA SER A 765 -21.16 0.57 22.97
C SER A 765 -21.92 -0.24 21.91
N LYS A 766 -21.94 0.22 20.66
CA LYS A 766 -22.67 -0.38 19.52
C LYS A 766 -21.72 -0.65 18.34
N SER A 767 -20.56 -1.23 18.60
CA SER A 767 -19.48 -1.35 17.60
C SER A 767 -19.82 -2.26 16.42
N HIS A 768 -20.79 -3.16 16.60
CA HIS A 768 -21.30 -4.07 15.57
C HIS A 768 -22.39 -3.46 14.68
N TYR A 769 -22.78 -2.19 14.92
CA TYR A 769 -23.71 -1.45 14.06
C TYR A 769 -22.98 -1.00 12.79
N THR A 770 -22.62 -1.98 11.99
CA THR A 770 -21.92 -1.81 10.72
C THR A 770 -22.85 -2.36 9.65
N PHE A 771 -23.34 -1.45 8.81
CA PHE A 771 -24.27 -1.76 7.75
C PHE A 771 -23.63 -1.42 6.41
N ASN A 772 -23.82 -2.28 5.42
CA ASN A 772 -23.32 -2.08 4.06
C ASN A 772 -24.25 -2.74 3.05
N LEU A 773 -23.96 -2.58 1.76
CA LEU A 773 -24.81 -3.09 0.68
C LEU A 773 -25.10 -4.60 0.75
N ARG A 774 -24.20 -5.40 1.37
CA ARG A 774 -24.44 -6.84 1.57
C ARG A 774 -25.65 -7.09 2.46
N ASP A 775 -25.98 -6.17 3.36
CA ASP A 775 -27.13 -6.28 4.23
C ASP A 775 -28.42 -6.08 3.45
N LEU A 776 -28.49 -5.05 2.60
CA LEU A 776 -29.60 -4.89 1.66
C LEU A 776 -29.75 -6.12 0.74
N SER A 777 -28.65 -6.64 0.22
CA SER A 777 -28.66 -7.89 -0.56
C SER A 777 -29.20 -9.09 0.23
N LYS A 778 -28.85 -9.23 1.52
CA LYS A 778 -29.39 -10.30 2.38
C LYS A 778 -30.89 -10.20 2.64
N VAL A 779 -31.49 -9.00 2.59
CA VAL A 779 -32.94 -8.82 2.67
C VAL A 779 -33.59 -9.49 1.46
N PHE A 780 -33.17 -9.11 0.25
CA PHE A 780 -33.67 -9.73 -0.98
C PHE A 780 -33.35 -11.23 -1.04
N GLN A 781 -32.16 -11.66 -0.62
CA GLN A 781 -31.81 -13.08 -0.54
C GLN A 781 -32.81 -13.88 0.31
N GLY A 782 -33.24 -13.31 1.44
CA GLY A 782 -34.25 -13.93 2.30
C GLY A 782 -35.64 -13.94 1.67
N MET A 783 -36.07 -12.83 1.07
CA MET A 783 -37.36 -12.77 0.37
C MET A 783 -37.45 -13.80 -0.76
N LEU A 784 -36.36 -13.98 -1.51
CA LEU A 784 -36.26 -14.93 -2.61
C LEU A 784 -36.28 -16.41 -2.17
N MET A 785 -36.22 -16.70 -0.87
CA MET A 785 -36.41 -18.07 -0.34
C MET A 785 -37.88 -18.51 -0.40
N VAL A 786 -38.83 -17.57 -0.45
CA VAL A 786 -40.25 -17.85 -0.67
C VAL A 786 -40.50 -18.00 -2.18
N GLU A 787 -41.31 -18.97 -2.56
CA GLU A 787 -41.76 -19.10 -3.95
C GLU A 787 -42.67 -17.93 -4.34
N SER A 788 -42.35 -17.24 -5.44
CA SER A 788 -43.11 -16.06 -5.88
C SER A 788 -44.59 -16.34 -6.18
N LYS A 789 -44.96 -17.60 -6.48
CA LYS A 789 -46.36 -18.02 -6.67
C LYS A 789 -47.18 -18.03 -5.38
N LYS A 790 -46.54 -18.22 -4.23
CA LYS A 790 -47.21 -18.29 -2.91
C LYS A 790 -47.50 -16.90 -2.35
N VAL A 791 -46.98 -15.83 -2.97
CA VAL A 791 -47.22 -14.44 -2.58
C VAL A 791 -48.35 -13.86 -3.44
N ASP A 792 -49.54 -13.87 -2.89
CA ASP A 792 -50.81 -13.56 -3.56
C ASP A 792 -51.37 -12.17 -3.23
N THR A 793 -50.96 -11.58 -2.10
CA THR A 793 -51.49 -10.32 -1.57
C THR A 793 -50.38 -9.31 -1.25
N VAL A 794 -50.71 -8.01 -1.27
CA VAL A 794 -49.75 -6.94 -0.91
C VAL A 794 -49.34 -7.12 0.55
N GLU A 795 -50.29 -7.47 1.41
CA GLU A 795 -50.13 -7.69 2.83
C GLU A 795 -49.18 -8.85 3.13
N HIS A 796 -49.22 -9.93 2.34
CA HIS A 796 -48.24 -11.02 2.45
C HIS A 796 -46.83 -10.56 2.04
N LEU A 797 -46.71 -9.83 0.92
CA LEU A 797 -45.42 -9.26 0.48
C LEU A 797 -44.81 -8.33 1.53
N LEU A 798 -45.63 -7.44 2.12
CA LEU A 798 -45.18 -6.50 3.15
C LEU A 798 -44.79 -7.19 4.46
N ARG A 799 -45.50 -8.26 4.87
CA ARG A 799 -45.09 -9.09 6.02
C ARG A 799 -43.76 -9.78 5.79
N LEU A 800 -43.53 -10.31 4.58
CA LEU A 800 -42.25 -10.91 4.19
C LEU A 800 -41.12 -9.87 4.19
N TRP A 801 -41.35 -8.73 3.56
CA TRP A 801 -40.40 -7.62 3.53
C TRP A 801 -40.05 -7.12 4.93
N TYR A 802 -41.05 -6.92 5.79
CA TYR A 802 -40.86 -6.55 7.19
C TYR A 802 -40.04 -7.60 7.95
N HIS A 803 -40.40 -8.88 7.81
CA HIS A 803 -39.69 -9.97 8.48
C HIS A 803 -38.20 -9.99 8.12
N GLU A 804 -37.87 -9.92 6.83
CA GLU A 804 -36.48 -9.99 6.36
C GLU A 804 -35.67 -8.74 6.73
N ASN A 805 -36.28 -7.55 6.72
CA ASN A 805 -35.65 -6.34 7.27
C ASN A 805 -35.32 -6.51 8.77
N CYS A 806 -36.24 -7.08 9.55
CA CYS A 806 -35.98 -7.37 10.96
C CYS A 806 -34.86 -8.40 11.15
N ARG A 807 -34.82 -9.48 10.35
CA ARG A 807 -33.76 -10.50 10.44
C ARG A 807 -32.37 -9.95 10.10
N VAL A 808 -32.30 -8.97 9.20
CA VAL A 808 -31.02 -8.40 8.75
C VAL A 808 -30.54 -7.25 9.63
N PHE A 809 -31.43 -6.29 9.92
CA PHE A 809 -31.10 -5.05 10.63
C PHE A 809 -31.48 -5.09 12.11
N GLN A 810 -32.76 -5.37 12.42
CA GLN A 810 -33.28 -5.32 13.80
C GLN A 810 -32.58 -6.31 14.74
N ASP A 811 -32.22 -7.50 14.26
CA ASP A 811 -31.55 -8.53 15.06
C ASP A 811 -30.14 -8.12 15.55
N ARG A 812 -29.54 -7.06 14.97
CA ARG A 812 -28.30 -6.46 15.47
C ARG A 812 -28.52 -5.42 16.56
N LEU A 813 -29.75 -4.96 16.77
CA LEU A 813 -30.06 -3.85 17.68
C LEU A 813 -30.14 -4.31 19.13
N ILE A 814 -29.48 -3.56 20.01
CA ILE A 814 -29.28 -3.93 21.42
C ILE A 814 -30.47 -3.49 22.28
N ASN A 815 -30.88 -2.22 22.16
CA ASN A 815 -31.89 -1.60 23.02
C ASN A 815 -33.26 -1.55 22.33
N ASP A 816 -34.32 -1.37 23.13
CA ASP A 816 -35.68 -1.30 22.60
C ASP A 816 -35.97 0.05 21.93
N GLU A 817 -35.23 1.10 22.29
CA GLU A 817 -35.31 2.41 21.62
C GLU A 817 -34.95 2.30 20.13
N ASP A 818 -33.81 1.72 19.78
CA ASP A 818 -33.40 1.55 18.38
C ASP A 818 -34.36 0.60 17.65
N ARG A 819 -34.87 -0.44 18.33
CA ARG A 819 -35.84 -1.39 17.75
C ARG A 819 -37.17 -0.72 17.44
N ASN A 820 -37.66 0.13 18.33
CA ASN A 820 -38.89 0.90 18.14
C ASN A 820 -38.71 1.94 17.05
N TRP A 821 -37.58 2.65 17.03
CA TRP A 821 -37.23 3.57 15.95
C TRP A 821 -37.22 2.87 14.59
N PHE A 822 -36.57 1.70 14.50
CA PHE A 822 -36.52 0.92 13.26
C PHE A 822 -37.90 0.40 12.84
N ARG A 823 -38.75 0.01 13.80
CA ARG A 823 -40.14 -0.37 13.53
C ARG A 823 -40.92 0.80 12.95
N SER A 824 -40.80 2.00 13.54
CA SER A 824 -41.46 3.21 13.03
C SER A 824 -40.99 3.55 11.62
N LEU A 825 -39.69 3.45 11.33
CA LEU A 825 -39.14 3.68 10.00
C LEU A 825 -39.76 2.76 8.93
N LEU A 826 -39.88 1.46 9.23
CA LEU A 826 -40.55 0.52 8.32
C LEU A 826 -42.05 0.87 8.17
N GLY A 827 -42.71 1.29 9.26
CA GLY A 827 -44.11 1.70 9.24
C GLY A 827 -44.38 2.93 8.40
N GLU A 828 -43.51 3.94 8.47
CA GLU A 828 -43.60 5.15 7.64
C GLU A 828 -43.59 4.80 6.14
N HIS A 829 -42.69 3.92 5.71
CA HIS A 829 -42.63 3.47 4.31
C HIS A 829 -43.84 2.63 3.88
N VAL A 830 -44.35 1.75 4.75
CA VAL A 830 -45.58 0.98 4.46
C VAL A 830 -46.77 1.92 4.22
N VAL A 831 -46.93 2.92 5.07
CA VAL A 831 -48.03 3.89 4.96
C VAL A 831 -47.82 4.80 3.74
N ALA A 832 -46.62 5.34 3.55
CA ALA A 832 -46.34 6.31 2.49
C ALA A 832 -46.38 5.69 1.08
N ASP A 833 -45.75 4.53 0.88
CA ASP A 833 -45.51 3.98 -0.46
C ASP A 833 -46.64 3.05 -0.93
N PHE A 834 -47.29 2.36 0.02
CA PHE A 834 -48.34 1.37 -0.24
C PHE A 834 -49.74 1.79 0.21
N ASN A 835 -49.87 2.87 1.00
CA ASN A 835 -51.15 3.39 1.50
C ASN A 835 -51.96 2.34 2.29
N ILE A 836 -51.26 1.53 3.10
CA ILE A 836 -51.87 0.50 3.95
C ILE A 836 -51.49 0.80 5.41
N ASN A 837 -52.41 0.55 6.33
CA ASN A 837 -52.17 0.70 7.76
C ASN A 837 -51.18 -0.38 8.26
N PHE A 838 -50.06 0.06 8.84
CA PHE A 838 -48.99 -0.80 9.30
C PHE A 838 -49.45 -1.83 10.35
N ASP A 839 -50.21 -1.41 11.36
CA ASP A 839 -50.61 -2.28 12.47
C ASP A 839 -51.74 -3.26 12.07
N GLU A 840 -52.44 -3.00 10.97
CA GLU A 840 -53.44 -3.93 10.43
C GLU A 840 -52.78 -5.11 9.70
N VAL A 841 -51.66 -4.84 9.01
CA VAL A 841 -50.91 -5.84 8.23
C VAL A 841 -49.91 -6.61 9.08
N ILE A 842 -49.18 -5.92 9.96
CA ILE A 842 -48.07 -6.52 10.73
C ILE A 842 -48.54 -6.83 12.14
N LYS A 843 -49.09 -8.03 12.29
CA LYS A 843 -49.45 -8.61 13.60
C LYS A 843 -48.28 -9.44 14.12
N GLU A 844 -47.54 -8.87 15.07
CA GLU A 844 -46.40 -9.56 15.66
C GLU A 844 -46.83 -10.75 16.55
N PRO A 845 -46.05 -11.86 16.57
CA PRO A 845 -44.76 -12.05 15.91
C PRO A 845 -44.88 -12.58 14.47
N VAL A 846 -44.26 -11.88 13.51
CA VAL A 846 -44.16 -12.36 12.11
C VAL A 846 -42.94 -13.27 11.97
N LEU A 847 -43.17 -14.56 11.74
CA LEU A 847 -42.12 -15.57 11.62
C LEU A 847 -42.23 -16.35 10.32
N TYR A 848 -41.09 -16.64 9.71
CA TYR A 848 -40.99 -17.49 8.52
C TYR A 848 -40.08 -18.69 8.82
N GLY A 849 -40.39 -19.82 8.19
CA GLY A 849 -39.65 -21.06 8.32
C GLY A 849 -40.26 -22.18 7.48
N ASP A 850 -39.56 -23.31 7.39
CA ASP A 850 -39.96 -24.47 6.58
C ASP A 850 -40.10 -25.76 7.41
N PHE A 851 -39.82 -25.68 8.72
CA PHE A 851 -39.80 -26.82 9.63
C PHE A 851 -41.19 -27.17 10.21
N VAL A 852 -42.21 -26.35 9.94
CA VAL A 852 -43.59 -26.59 10.41
C VAL A 852 -44.36 -27.52 9.45
N SER A 853 -44.06 -27.46 8.16
CA SER A 853 -44.71 -28.26 7.11
C SER A 853 -44.21 -29.71 7.10
N THR A 854 -45.15 -30.67 7.03
CA THR A 854 -44.84 -32.10 6.89
C THR A 854 -45.00 -32.57 5.46
N GLY A 855 -43.92 -33.11 4.87
CA GLY A 855 -43.90 -33.68 3.52
C GLY A 855 -42.52 -33.61 2.87
N SER A 856 -42.44 -34.01 1.59
CA SER A 856 -41.24 -33.86 0.76
C SER A 856 -41.01 -32.41 0.30
N ASP A 857 -41.99 -31.52 0.46
CA ASP A 857 -41.95 -30.13 0.02
C ASP A 857 -41.76 -29.17 1.22
N LYS A 858 -40.56 -29.19 1.81
CA LYS A 858 -40.15 -28.25 2.88
C LYS A 858 -39.83 -26.89 2.28
N SER A 859 -40.85 -26.05 2.06
CA SER A 859 -40.68 -24.68 1.53
C SER A 859 -40.69 -23.63 2.66
N TYR A 860 -39.86 -22.58 2.52
CA TYR A 860 -39.85 -21.44 3.44
C TYR A 860 -41.13 -20.61 3.29
N GLN A 861 -41.92 -20.48 4.36
CA GLN A 861 -43.22 -19.82 4.35
C GLN A 861 -43.55 -19.17 5.69
N GLU A 862 -44.60 -18.35 5.72
CA GLU A 862 -45.09 -17.72 6.96
C GLU A 862 -45.65 -18.77 7.94
N ILE A 863 -45.25 -18.65 9.21
CA ILE A 863 -45.74 -19.49 10.31
C ILE A 863 -46.91 -18.78 10.98
N ILE A 864 -48.13 -19.18 10.62
CA ILE A 864 -49.36 -18.60 11.16
C ILE A 864 -49.72 -19.24 12.51
N ASP A 865 -49.58 -20.57 12.64
CA ASP A 865 -49.93 -21.32 13.85
C ASP A 865 -48.71 -21.55 14.76
N LEU A 866 -48.58 -20.71 15.78
CA LEU A 866 -47.52 -20.80 16.79
C LEU A 866 -47.66 -22.02 17.71
N VAL A 867 -48.86 -22.56 17.89
CA VAL A 867 -49.09 -23.76 18.71
C VAL A 867 -48.57 -24.98 17.96
N LEU A 868 -48.86 -25.05 16.66
CA LEU A 868 -48.31 -26.08 15.79
C LEU A 868 -46.78 -25.98 15.69
N MET A 869 -46.24 -24.77 15.55
CA MET A 869 -44.80 -24.53 15.56
C MET A 869 -44.14 -25.10 16.82
N LYS A 870 -44.70 -24.81 18.00
CA LYS A 870 -44.19 -25.31 19.28
C LYS A 870 -44.20 -26.83 19.32
N LYS A 871 -45.34 -27.44 18.98
CA LYS A 871 -45.49 -28.90 18.96
C LYS A 871 -44.42 -29.55 18.07
N ARG A 872 -44.19 -29.01 16.87
CA ARG A 872 -43.17 -29.52 15.96
C ARG A 872 -41.76 -29.40 16.51
N LEU A 873 -41.43 -28.30 17.16
CA LEU A 873 -40.10 -28.13 17.76
C LEU A 873 -39.89 -29.07 18.96
N ASP A 874 -40.93 -29.33 19.74
CA ASP A 874 -40.90 -30.33 20.81
C ASP A 874 -40.69 -31.75 20.22
N ASP A 875 -41.37 -32.09 19.11
CA ASP A 875 -41.16 -33.35 18.39
C ASP A 875 -39.69 -33.50 17.93
N TYR A 876 -39.11 -32.47 17.29
CA TYR A 876 -37.69 -32.49 16.87
C TYR A 876 -36.71 -32.57 18.04
N LEU A 877 -37.05 -31.96 19.18
CA LEU A 877 -36.23 -32.05 20.40
C LEU A 877 -36.25 -33.47 20.97
N GLU A 878 -37.40 -34.15 20.95
CA GLU A 878 -37.51 -35.55 21.33
C GLU A 878 -36.72 -36.46 20.37
N GLU A 879 -36.85 -36.27 19.06
CA GLU A 879 -36.07 -36.99 18.05
C GLU A 879 -34.56 -36.81 18.26
N TYR A 880 -34.10 -35.57 18.49
CA TYR A 880 -32.71 -35.27 18.81
C TYR A 880 -32.22 -36.06 20.03
N ASN A 881 -33.04 -36.12 21.08
CA ASN A 881 -32.75 -36.79 22.35
C ASN A 881 -32.80 -38.32 22.27
N GLN A 882 -33.47 -38.88 21.26
CA GLN A 882 -33.46 -40.31 20.97
C GLN A 882 -32.18 -40.73 20.23
N VAL A 883 -31.70 -39.87 19.31
CA VAL A 883 -30.51 -40.16 18.50
C VAL A 883 -29.20 -39.88 19.25
N ASN A 884 -29.17 -38.87 20.13
CA ASN A 884 -27.94 -38.43 20.80
C ASN A 884 -27.85 -38.85 22.27
N VAL A 885 -26.66 -39.28 22.69
CA VAL A 885 -26.38 -39.67 24.09
C VAL A 885 -26.48 -38.48 25.05
N ALA A 886 -26.02 -37.30 24.62
CA ALA A 886 -26.10 -36.07 25.40
C ALA A 886 -27.48 -35.40 25.18
N LYS A 887 -28.45 -35.71 26.04
CA LYS A 887 -29.81 -35.18 25.96
C LYS A 887 -29.86 -33.67 26.24
N MET A 888 -30.69 -32.97 25.47
CA MET A 888 -31.06 -31.57 25.66
C MET A 888 -32.41 -31.48 26.38
N ASN A 889 -32.39 -30.98 27.62
CA ASN A 889 -33.60 -30.68 28.38
C ASN A 889 -33.91 -29.18 28.24
N LEU A 890 -34.45 -28.79 27.07
CA LEU A 890 -34.84 -27.42 26.79
C LEU A 890 -36.34 -27.22 27.02
N VAL A 891 -36.70 -26.05 27.57
CA VAL A 891 -38.09 -25.59 27.59
C VAL A 891 -38.24 -24.55 26.47
N LEU A 892 -39.06 -24.84 25.47
CA LEU A 892 -39.26 -23.96 24.32
C LEU A 892 -40.33 -22.90 24.61
N PHE A 893 -39.89 -21.76 25.13
CA PHE A 893 -40.68 -20.53 25.22
C PHE A 893 -40.53 -19.68 23.94
N MET A 894 -41.34 -18.63 23.80
CA MET A 894 -41.44 -17.84 22.57
C MET A 894 -40.10 -17.35 22.03
N ASP A 895 -39.23 -16.82 22.90
CA ASP A 895 -37.92 -16.31 22.45
C ASP A 895 -36.99 -17.43 21.98
N ALA A 896 -37.01 -18.61 22.63
CA ALA A 896 -36.27 -19.77 22.16
C ALA A 896 -36.73 -20.20 20.75
N MET A 897 -38.04 -20.20 20.50
CA MET A 897 -38.60 -20.50 19.17
C MET A 897 -38.20 -19.44 18.13
N LYS A 898 -38.26 -18.15 18.48
CA LYS A 898 -37.78 -17.05 17.61
C LYS A 898 -36.30 -17.23 17.27
N HIS A 899 -35.46 -17.57 18.24
CA HIS A 899 -34.03 -17.78 18.03
C HIS A 899 -33.74 -19.00 17.14
N ILE A 900 -34.46 -20.10 17.32
CA ILE A 900 -34.35 -21.27 16.43
C ILE A 900 -34.69 -20.87 14.98
N ALA A 901 -35.81 -20.18 14.77
CA ALA A 901 -36.21 -19.72 13.44
C ALA A 901 -35.13 -18.82 12.78
N ARG A 902 -34.53 -17.90 13.55
CA ARG A 902 -33.42 -17.06 13.08
C ARG A 902 -32.20 -17.90 12.66
N ILE A 903 -31.82 -18.88 13.48
CA ILE A 903 -30.64 -19.71 13.21
C ILE A 903 -30.87 -20.56 11.95
N ILE A 904 -32.03 -21.21 11.83
CA ILE A 904 -32.39 -22.02 10.65
C ILE A 904 -32.37 -21.16 9.38
N ARG A 905 -32.96 -19.96 9.43
CA ARG A 905 -32.94 -19.01 8.30
C ARG A 905 -31.53 -18.69 7.84
N VAL A 906 -30.58 -18.48 8.77
CA VAL A 906 -29.19 -18.18 8.41
C VAL A 906 -28.46 -19.40 7.86
N ILE A 907 -28.61 -20.58 8.48
CA ILE A 907 -27.92 -21.81 8.05
C ILE A 907 -28.36 -22.27 6.65
N LYS A 908 -29.63 -22.05 6.29
CA LYS A 908 -30.15 -22.39 4.96
C LYS A 908 -29.60 -21.52 3.83
N GLN A 909 -29.13 -20.32 4.14
CA GLN A 909 -28.57 -19.44 3.12
C GLN A 909 -27.15 -19.91 2.76
N PRO A 910 -26.81 -19.98 1.45
CA PRO A 910 -25.45 -20.29 1.05
C PRO A 910 -24.48 -19.24 1.61
N LEU A 911 -23.36 -19.71 2.16
CA LEU A 911 -22.36 -18.88 2.87
C LEU A 911 -22.92 -18.14 4.10
N GLY A 912 -24.07 -18.58 4.63
CA GLY A 912 -24.71 -18.05 5.82
C GLY A 912 -23.94 -18.40 7.08
N ASN A 913 -23.50 -17.37 7.82
CA ASN A 913 -22.81 -17.52 9.09
C ASN A 913 -23.50 -16.64 10.15
N SER A 914 -23.73 -17.19 11.34
CA SER A 914 -24.37 -16.49 12.46
C SER A 914 -23.42 -16.34 13.63
N LEU A 915 -23.28 -15.13 14.15
CA LEU A 915 -22.55 -14.84 15.38
C LEU A 915 -23.56 -14.58 16.51
N LEU A 916 -23.71 -15.53 17.43
CA LEU A 916 -24.66 -15.43 18.53
C LEU A 916 -24.03 -14.78 19.77
N LEU A 917 -24.28 -13.48 19.95
CA LEU A 917 -23.87 -12.72 21.14
C LEU A 917 -24.97 -12.76 22.21
N GLY A 918 -24.60 -13.12 23.43
CA GLY A 918 -25.53 -13.18 24.56
C GLY A 918 -24.86 -13.65 25.84
N VAL A 919 -25.57 -13.55 26.97
CA VAL A 919 -25.07 -13.98 28.29
C VAL A 919 -24.79 -15.50 28.30
N GLY A 920 -23.85 -15.95 29.14
CA GLY A 920 -23.65 -17.38 29.40
C GLY A 920 -24.92 -18.02 29.96
N GLY A 921 -25.22 -19.27 29.55
CA GLY A 921 -26.41 -19.99 30.05
C GLY A 921 -27.73 -19.73 29.31
N SER A 922 -27.76 -18.83 28.31
CA SER A 922 -28.98 -18.52 27.53
C SER A 922 -29.39 -19.58 26.49
N GLY A 923 -28.79 -20.78 26.53
CA GLY A 923 -29.13 -21.87 25.62
C GLY A 923 -28.57 -21.76 24.20
N ARG A 924 -27.70 -20.78 23.88
CA ARG A 924 -27.12 -20.56 22.53
C ARG A 924 -26.60 -21.85 21.88
N GLN A 925 -25.79 -22.63 22.61
CA GLN A 925 -25.21 -23.88 22.09
C GLN A 925 -26.29 -24.92 21.79
N SER A 926 -27.25 -25.09 22.70
CA SER A 926 -28.32 -26.08 22.58
C SER A 926 -29.29 -25.73 21.45
N LEU A 927 -29.72 -24.46 21.36
CA LEU A 927 -30.59 -23.97 20.28
C LEU A 927 -29.90 -24.08 18.91
N THR A 928 -28.60 -23.80 18.84
CA THR A 928 -27.84 -23.93 17.58
C THR A 928 -27.74 -25.39 17.13
N ARG A 929 -27.49 -26.32 18.06
CA ARG A 929 -27.41 -27.75 17.74
C ARG A 929 -28.76 -28.32 17.32
N LEU A 930 -29.85 -27.91 17.98
CA LEU A 930 -31.20 -28.30 17.59
C LEU A 930 -31.54 -27.76 16.19
N ALA A 931 -31.28 -26.49 15.93
CA ALA A 931 -31.49 -25.87 14.63
C ALA A 931 -30.64 -26.47 13.50
N ALA A 932 -29.45 -26.99 13.80
CA ALA A 932 -28.58 -27.66 12.83
C ALA A 932 -28.93 -29.13 12.61
N PHE A 933 -29.64 -29.76 13.55
CA PHE A 933 -30.14 -31.13 13.42
C PHE A 933 -31.38 -31.20 12.54
N MET A 934 -32.26 -30.20 12.67
CA MET A 934 -33.45 -29.99 11.84
C MET A 934 -33.09 -29.68 10.38
#